data_AF-A0A4R6J727-F1
#
_entry.id   AF-A0A4R6J727-F1
#
_cell.length_a   1.000
_cell.length_b   1.000
_cell.length_c   1.000
_cell.angle_alpha   90.00
_cell.angle_beta   90.00
_cell.angle_gamma   90.00
#
_symmetry.space_group_name_H-M   'P 1'
#
loop_
_entity.id
_entity.type
_entity.pdbx_description
1 polymer ?
#
loop_
_entity_poly.entity_id
_entity_poly.type
_entity_poly.pdbx_seq_one_letter_code
_entity_poly.pdbx_strand_id
1 'polypeptide(L)'
;MKRAFKFRFYPSPEQASELVRTFGCVRLVYNKALAARTEAWTLRQERVNYNATSALLTAWKKTGDLAFLNEVSSVPLQQALRHLQVAFTNFWAKRVKYPTFKSKKRSRQSAEYTTSAFRWRDGRLTLAKMPAPLDIMWSRPLPEGASPSTVTVSQDAAGRWFVSLLCDDRIEQTPADGAVGVDAGLDSLLTLSTGEKVVNPRHERADRKRLARAQRAMARKEKGSKNRAKARLKVARVHARITDRRRDYLHKLTTRLVRENQTIVIEDLTVRNMVKNHSLARSISDAAWRQFRTLLEYKTDWHGRNLVVVDRWFPSSKLCSTCGALAQRMPLNVRSWTCPCGTVHDRDVNAARNILAEGLSVTACGGGVRPQRESSRAGQPTVKQETPGRPRELPVLQAGRMSSERRYAPGTPPPGENGPGRSSRSWRLILNARQPAAVLFDMDGTLVDSEKVWDIALHELAGRAGGTLSPAARQAMIGGSMSVSMQILRDDLGQPERPEAPDVEWLTNRVLELFSEGLVWRPGALDLLHGVRFAGLPTALVTSTGRELVEAALDTLGRDNFDVVVCGDEVVMPKPDPEPYRTAATLLGVPISECVAIEDSPTGVASALASGATVLAVPAELELPPTDGVHLRTSLVGVDPDYLAALLVNRGLLPTDH
;
A
#
# COMPACT_ATOMS: atom_id res chain seq x y z
N MET A 1 15.61 25.77 -5.95
CA MET A 1 15.04 24.45 -5.61
C MET A 1 15.96 23.33 -6.08
N LYS A 2 15.75 22.05 -5.71
CA LYS A 2 16.57 20.92 -6.23
C LYS A 2 15.84 20.12 -7.31
N ARG A 3 16.48 19.87 -8.45
CA ARG A 3 15.92 19.14 -9.61
C ARG A 3 16.85 18.02 -10.10
N ALA A 4 16.26 16.90 -10.53
CA ALA A 4 16.98 15.70 -10.93
C ALA A 4 17.03 15.56 -12.46
N PHE A 5 18.19 15.87 -13.04
CA PHE A 5 18.43 15.82 -14.47
C PHE A 5 18.90 14.43 -14.91
N LYS A 6 18.03 13.68 -15.61
CA LYS A 6 18.32 12.32 -16.05
C LYS A 6 18.80 12.27 -17.51
N PHE A 7 19.91 11.55 -17.73
CA PHE A 7 20.56 11.39 -19.03
C PHE A 7 20.82 9.92 -19.37
N ARG A 8 21.04 9.66 -20.67
CA ARG A 8 21.64 8.41 -21.18
C ARG A 8 23.15 8.51 -20.98
N PHE A 9 23.82 7.40 -20.68
CA PHE A 9 25.28 7.31 -20.78
C PHE A 9 25.70 5.92 -21.29
N TYR A 10 26.96 5.78 -21.70
CA TYR A 10 27.53 4.56 -22.27
C TYR A 10 28.85 4.22 -21.56
N PRO A 11 28.82 3.42 -20.47
CA PRO A 11 30.04 3.06 -19.77
C PRO A 11 30.95 2.16 -20.63
N SER A 12 32.26 2.29 -20.44
CA SER A 12 33.24 1.30 -20.92
C SER A 12 32.98 -0.09 -20.28
N PRO A 13 33.55 -1.19 -20.80
CA PRO A 13 33.39 -2.52 -20.21
C PRO A 13 33.81 -2.57 -18.74
N GLU A 14 34.85 -1.83 -18.37
CA GLU A 14 35.42 -1.75 -17.01
C GLU A 14 34.48 -0.95 -16.09
N GLN A 15 34.03 0.23 -16.53
CA GLN A 15 33.04 1.04 -15.82
C GLN A 15 31.73 0.26 -15.63
N ALA A 16 31.29 -0.49 -16.65
CA ALA A 16 30.08 -1.31 -16.58
C ALA A 16 30.23 -2.47 -15.59
N SER A 17 31.39 -3.12 -15.56
CA SER A 17 31.73 -4.17 -14.59
C SER A 17 31.70 -3.63 -13.15
N GLU A 18 32.37 -2.50 -12.90
CA GLU A 18 32.43 -1.87 -11.57
C GLU A 18 31.06 -1.36 -11.10
N LEU A 19 30.22 -0.85 -12.00
CA LEU A 19 28.83 -0.51 -11.69
C LEU A 19 27.98 -1.74 -11.35
N VAL A 20 28.14 -2.86 -12.09
CA VAL A 20 27.45 -4.12 -11.77
C VAL A 20 27.90 -4.71 -10.44
N ARG A 21 29.21 -4.64 -10.13
CA ARG A 21 29.77 -4.98 -8.80
C ARG A 21 29.14 -4.10 -7.72
N THR A 22 29.16 -2.78 -7.89
CA THR A 22 28.55 -1.81 -6.95
C THR A 22 27.08 -2.09 -6.72
N PHE A 23 26.27 -2.34 -7.77
CA PHE A 23 24.86 -2.73 -7.61
C PHE A 23 24.67 -4.08 -6.89
N GLY A 24 25.67 -4.96 -6.94
CA GLY A 24 25.75 -6.18 -6.15
C GLY A 24 25.92 -5.88 -4.67
N CYS A 25 26.97 -5.13 -4.33
CA CYS A 25 27.33 -4.74 -2.96
C CYS A 25 26.23 -3.90 -2.28
N VAL A 26 25.68 -2.89 -2.97
CA VAL A 26 24.56 -2.04 -2.50
C VAL A 26 23.33 -2.88 -2.14
N ARG A 27 23.01 -3.92 -2.93
CA ARG A 27 21.90 -4.83 -2.65
C ARG A 27 22.20 -5.73 -1.44
N LEU A 28 23.41 -6.28 -1.34
CA LEU A 28 23.81 -7.14 -0.23
C LEU A 28 23.83 -6.37 1.10
N VAL A 29 24.41 -5.18 1.14
CA VAL A 29 24.47 -4.32 2.33
C VAL A 29 23.07 -3.92 2.79
N TYR A 30 22.18 -3.52 1.87
CA TYR A 30 20.78 -3.26 2.20
C TYR A 30 20.09 -4.50 2.79
N ASN A 31 20.29 -5.69 2.20
CA ASN A 31 19.65 -6.92 2.67
C ASN A 31 20.18 -7.37 4.04
N LYS A 32 21.51 -7.33 4.28
CA LYS A 32 22.10 -7.64 5.59
C LYS A 32 21.68 -6.63 6.66
N ALA A 33 21.58 -5.34 6.31
CA ALA A 33 21.11 -4.31 7.23
C ALA A 33 19.60 -4.39 7.50
N LEU A 34 18.80 -4.90 6.57
CA LEU A 34 17.39 -5.23 6.80
C LEU A 34 17.29 -6.42 7.76
N ALA A 35 17.98 -7.53 7.46
CA ALA A 35 18.00 -8.72 8.31
C ALA A 35 18.40 -8.39 9.76
N ALA A 36 19.52 -7.70 9.97
CA ALA A 36 19.99 -7.32 11.31
C ALA A 36 19.05 -6.35 12.05
N ARG A 37 18.23 -5.57 11.34
CA ARG A 37 17.18 -4.72 11.96
C ARG A 37 15.93 -5.51 12.31
N THR A 38 15.51 -6.44 11.44
CA THR A 38 14.41 -7.37 11.71
C THR A 38 14.76 -8.25 12.90
N GLU A 39 15.93 -8.88 12.88
CA GLU A 39 16.47 -9.75 13.95
C GLU A 39 16.56 -9.03 15.30
N ALA A 40 17.13 -7.82 15.35
CA ALA A 40 17.22 -7.05 16.60
C ALA A 40 15.85 -6.60 17.14
N TRP A 41 14.87 -6.37 16.25
CA TRP A 41 13.50 -6.07 16.67
C TRP A 41 12.78 -7.33 17.16
N THR A 42 12.77 -8.41 16.38
CA THR A 42 12.09 -9.67 16.72
C THR A 42 12.68 -10.35 17.97
N LEU A 43 14.01 -10.36 18.14
CA LEU A 43 14.66 -11.07 19.26
C LEU A 43 14.88 -10.21 20.51
N ARG A 44 14.93 -8.87 20.38
CA ARG A 44 15.33 -7.95 21.47
C ARG A 44 14.51 -6.65 21.55
N GLN A 45 13.52 -6.45 20.68
CA GLN A 45 12.72 -5.22 20.54
C GLN A 45 13.57 -3.94 20.36
N GLU A 46 14.79 -4.09 19.80
CA GLU A 46 15.75 -3.00 19.66
C GLU A 46 15.59 -2.23 18.34
N ARG A 47 15.48 -0.90 18.43
CA ARG A 47 15.41 0.00 17.26
C ARG A 47 16.78 0.30 16.66
N VAL A 48 17.34 -0.68 15.95
CA VAL A 48 18.62 -0.54 15.22
C VAL A 48 18.54 0.55 14.14
N ASN A 49 19.26 1.65 14.37
CA ASN A 49 19.26 2.86 13.54
C ASN A 49 20.39 2.87 12.48
N TYR A 50 20.50 3.96 11.71
CA TYR A 50 21.54 4.12 10.67
C TYR A 50 22.97 3.95 11.23
N ASN A 51 23.29 4.59 12.36
CA ASN A 51 24.63 4.55 12.96
C ASN A 51 25.04 3.12 13.33
N ALA A 52 24.13 2.37 13.97
CA ALA A 52 24.34 0.95 14.29
C ALA A 52 24.59 0.12 13.02
N THR A 53 23.78 0.27 11.97
CA THR A 53 24.04 -0.43 10.70
C THR A 53 25.31 0.02 9.97
N SER A 54 25.79 1.24 10.20
CA SER A 54 27.07 1.74 9.67
C SER A 54 28.28 1.15 10.43
N ALA A 55 28.14 0.91 11.73
CA ALA A 55 29.13 0.17 12.52
C ALA A 55 29.21 -1.30 12.05
N LEU A 56 28.05 -1.96 11.85
CA LEU A 56 27.99 -3.31 11.28
C LEU A 56 28.62 -3.39 9.89
N LEU A 57 28.37 -2.42 9.00
CA LEU A 57 29.02 -2.35 7.68
C LEU A 57 30.55 -2.21 7.79
N THR A 58 31.04 -1.47 8.80
CA THR A 58 32.48 -1.33 9.07
C THR A 58 33.10 -2.64 9.55
N ALA A 59 32.37 -3.45 10.34
CA ALA A 59 32.77 -4.79 10.74
C ALA A 59 32.74 -5.79 9.56
N TRP A 60 31.66 -5.80 8.77
CA TRP A 60 31.54 -6.65 7.57
C TRP A 60 32.66 -6.40 6.57
N LYS A 61 33.14 -5.17 6.42
CA LYS A 61 34.29 -4.83 5.56
C LYS A 61 35.64 -5.36 6.08
N LYS A 62 35.70 -5.98 7.27
CA LYS A 62 36.88 -6.65 7.85
C LYS A 62 36.78 -8.18 7.86
N THR A 63 35.58 -8.76 7.81
CA THR A 63 35.38 -10.23 7.73
C THR A 63 35.68 -10.76 6.33
N GLY A 64 36.41 -11.87 6.22
CA GLY A 64 36.91 -12.43 4.95
C GLY A 64 35.84 -12.52 3.84
N ASP A 65 34.74 -13.21 4.10
CA ASP A 65 33.62 -13.42 3.16
C ASP A 65 32.98 -12.14 2.60
N LEU A 66 33.23 -11.00 3.24
CA LEU A 66 32.65 -9.69 2.90
C LEU A 66 33.72 -8.62 2.64
N ALA A 67 35.01 -8.98 2.64
CA ALA A 67 36.12 -8.07 2.39
C ALA A 67 36.07 -7.44 0.98
N PHE A 68 35.43 -8.10 0.00
CA PHE A 68 35.16 -7.57 -1.33
C PHE A 68 34.33 -6.27 -1.33
N LEU A 69 33.63 -5.95 -0.22
CA LEU A 69 32.96 -4.65 -0.02
C LEU A 69 33.94 -3.46 0.07
N ASN A 70 35.26 -3.70 0.06
CA ASN A 70 36.32 -2.67 -0.08
C ASN A 70 36.70 -2.37 -1.54
N GLU A 71 36.36 -3.24 -2.49
CA GLU A 71 36.65 -3.04 -3.93
C GLU A 71 35.90 -1.81 -4.45
N VAL A 72 34.62 -1.70 -4.12
CA VAL A 72 33.71 -0.62 -4.53
C VAL A 72 33.83 0.64 -3.64
N SER A 73 33.24 1.75 -4.08
CA SER A 73 33.09 2.94 -3.23
C SER A 73 32.19 2.67 -2.02
N SER A 74 32.59 3.12 -0.84
CA SER A 74 31.84 2.98 0.41
C SER A 74 30.57 3.84 0.46
N VAL A 75 30.52 4.95 -0.30
CA VAL A 75 29.40 5.91 -0.26
C VAL A 75 28.09 5.29 -0.77
N PRO A 76 28.03 4.60 -1.93
CA PRO A 76 26.86 3.82 -2.32
C PRO A 76 26.38 2.81 -1.27
N LEU A 77 27.30 2.18 -0.52
CA LEU A 77 26.94 1.23 0.55
C LEU A 77 26.29 1.96 1.74
N GLN A 78 26.83 3.12 2.12
CA GLN A 78 26.26 3.97 3.16
C GLN A 78 24.90 4.57 2.73
N GLN A 79 24.74 4.96 1.46
CA GLN A 79 23.42 5.40 0.95
C GLN A 79 22.40 4.27 0.94
N ALA A 80 22.82 3.00 0.73
CA ALA A 80 21.92 1.86 0.88
C ALA A 80 21.33 1.77 2.30
N LEU A 81 22.13 2.08 3.34
CA LEU A 81 21.68 2.14 4.74
C LEU A 81 20.78 3.36 5.01
N ARG A 82 21.06 4.51 4.40
CA ARG A 82 20.22 5.72 4.53
C ARG A 82 18.88 5.55 3.84
N HIS A 83 18.83 4.93 2.67
CA HIS A 83 17.59 4.56 1.99
C HIS A 83 16.75 3.58 2.82
N LEU A 84 17.39 2.63 3.52
CA LEU A 84 16.72 1.73 4.45
C LEU A 84 16.18 2.48 5.68
N GLN A 85 16.95 3.41 6.24
CA GLN A 85 16.49 4.26 7.35
C GLN A 85 15.25 5.08 6.96
N VAL A 86 15.24 5.70 5.78
CA VAL A 86 14.08 6.44 5.26
C VAL A 86 12.88 5.51 5.02
N ALA A 87 13.09 4.27 4.57
CA ALA A 87 12.02 3.29 4.45
C ALA A 87 11.39 2.94 5.82
N PHE A 88 12.21 2.71 6.85
CA PHE A 88 11.73 2.51 8.22
C PHE A 88 11.02 3.75 8.78
N THR A 89 11.54 4.95 8.59
CA THR A 89 10.88 6.19 9.07
C THR A 89 9.49 6.36 8.44
N ASN A 90 9.32 6.05 7.16
CA ASN A 90 8.00 6.08 6.51
C ASN A 90 7.09 4.92 6.93
N PHE A 91 7.64 3.75 7.26
CA PHE A 91 6.88 2.61 7.80
C PHE A 91 6.31 2.93 9.19
N TRP A 92 7.13 3.42 10.12
CA TRP A 92 6.68 3.82 11.46
C TRP A 92 5.66 4.97 11.42
N ALA A 93 5.76 5.88 10.43
CA ALA A 93 4.76 6.91 10.17
C ALA A 93 3.48 6.40 9.45
N LYS A 94 3.30 5.07 9.31
CA LYS A 94 2.21 4.39 8.58
C LYS A 94 2.03 4.83 7.10
N ARG A 95 3.08 5.41 6.49
CA ARG A 95 3.06 5.92 5.09
C ARG A 95 3.36 4.85 4.04
N VAL A 96 4.03 3.76 4.42
CA VAL A 96 4.37 2.61 3.56
C VAL A 96 4.33 1.29 4.37
N LYS A 97 4.18 0.15 3.68
CA LYS A 97 4.38 -1.18 4.28
C LYS A 97 5.87 -1.43 4.63
N TYR A 98 6.13 -2.44 5.45
CA TYR A 98 7.47 -2.82 5.93
C TYR A 98 8.52 -2.96 4.80
N PRO A 99 9.79 -2.56 5.01
CA PRO A 99 10.83 -2.66 3.98
C PRO A 99 11.12 -4.11 3.55
N THR A 100 11.06 -4.41 2.26
CA THR A 100 11.27 -5.78 1.74
C THR A 100 12.69 -6.02 1.19
N PHE A 101 13.13 -7.29 1.20
CA PHE A 101 14.43 -7.71 0.68
C PHE A 101 14.58 -7.46 -0.83
N LYS A 102 15.73 -6.91 -1.24
CA LYS A 102 16.02 -6.60 -2.65
C LYS A 102 16.54 -7.84 -3.40
N SER A 103 15.92 -8.13 -4.54
CA SER A 103 16.22 -9.30 -5.39
C SER A 103 17.13 -8.94 -6.57
N LYS A 104 18.16 -9.77 -6.84
CA LYS A 104 19.04 -9.65 -8.04
C LYS A 104 18.25 -9.75 -9.36
N LYS A 105 17.05 -10.35 -9.36
CA LYS A 105 16.22 -10.57 -10.56
C LYS A 105 15.09 -9.55 -10.74
N ARG A 106 14.58 -8.93 -9.66
CA ARG A 106 13.39 -8.05 -9.69
C ARG A 106 13.66 -6.58 -9.29
N SER A 107 14.63 -6.30 -8.41
CA SER A 107 14.87 -4.94 -7.90
C SER A 107 15.67 -4.08 -8.88
N ARG A 108 15.45 -2.76 -8.87
CA ARG A 108 16.18 -1.80 -9.72
C ARG A 108 17.69 -1.87 -9.45
N GLN A 109 18.48 -2.04 -10.51
CA GLN A 109 19.92 -1.85 -10.48
C GLN A 109 20.21 -0.34 -10.41
N SER A 110 20.65 0.14 -9.25
CA SER A 110 21.09 1.53 -9.06
C SER A 110 21.99 1.71 -7.84
N ALA A 111 22.86 2.71 -7.91
CA ALA A 111 23.75 3.18 -6.85
C ALA A 111 23.71 4.71 -6.78
N GLU A 112 23.89 5.26 -5.59
CA GLU A 112 23.83 6.69 -5.31
C GLU A 112 25.16 7.17 -4.73
N TYR A 113 25.69 8.26 -5.28
CA TYR A 113 26.97 8.85 -4.95
C TYR A 113 26.73 10.30 -4.50
N THR A 114 27.27 10.68 -3.35
CA THR A 114 27.38 12.08 -2.91
C THR A 114 28.73 12.67 -3.33
N THR A 115 28.91 13.98 -3.17
CA THR A 115 30.09 14.75 -3.61
C THR A 115 31.45 14.15 -3.23
N SER A 116 31.54 13.46 -2.09
CA SER A 116 32.74 12.72 -1.65
C SER A 116 33.08 11.46 -2.47
N ALA A 117 32.23 11.06 -3.43
CA ALA A 117 32.41 9.86 -4.24
C ALA A 117 32.22 10.07 -5.75
N PHE A 118 32.27 11.32 -6.22
CA PHE A 118 32.43 11.65 -7.63
C PHE A 118 33.21 12.96 -7.79
N ARG A 119 33.84 13.15 -8.94
CA ARG A 119 34.45 14.40 -9.38
C ARG A 119 33.58 15.00 -10.47
N TRP A 120 33.18 16.25 -10.29
CA TRP A 120 32.53 17.07 -11.31
C TRP A 120 33.49 18.19 -11.69
N ARG A 121 33.92 18.25 -12.95
CA ARG A 121 34.87 19.25 -13.46
C ARG A 121 34.68 19.40 -14.96
N ASP A 122 34.67 20.63 -15.48
CA ASP A 122 34.64 20.92 -16.93
C ASP A 122 33.47 20.21 -17.66
N GLY A 123 32.30 20.15 -17.02
CA GLY A 123 31.10 19.45 -17.50
C GLY A 123 31.17 17.90 -17.48
N ARG A 124 32.30 17.33 -17.02
CA ARG A 124 32.57 15.89 -16.99
C ARG A 124 32.38 15.32 -15.58
N LEU A 125 31.83 14.11 -15.54
CA LEU A 125 31.57 13.36 -14.31
C LEU A 125 32.44 12.09 -14.26
N THR A 126 33.33 12.00 -13.27
CA THR A 126 34.08 10.77 -12.96
C THR A 126 33.62 10.23 -11.60
N LEU A 127 33.33 8.94 -11.50
CA LEU A 127 32.91 8.32 -10.23
C LEU A 127 34.11 7.79 -9.45
N ALA A 128 34.01 7.71 -8.12
CA ALA A 128 35.00 7.02 -7.31
C ALA A 128 35.17 5.55 -7.77
N LYS A 129 36.42 5.05 -7.70
CA LYS A 129 36.86 3.75 -8.25
C LYS A 129 36.84 3.63 -9.79
N MET A 130 36.66 4.73 -10.54
CA MET A 130 36.78 4.75 -12.00
C MET A 130 37.84 5.79 -12.44
N PRO A 131 38.77 5.45 -13.36
CA PRO A 131 39.82 6.37 -13.78
C PRO A 131 39.34 7.42 -14.79
N ALA A 132 38.41 7.02 -15.68
CA ALA A 132 37.87 7.84 -16.75
C ALA A 132 36.46 8.38 -16.43
N PRO A 133 36.07 9.55 -16.96
CA PRO A 133 34.71 10.08 -16.86
C PRO A 133 33.69 9.19 -17.59
N LEU A 134 32.42 9.35 -17.26
CA LEU A 134 31.31 8.70 -17.97
C LEU A 134 31.05 9.40 -19.32
N ASP A 135 30.87 8.63 -20.39
CA ASP A 135 30.34 9.13 -21.66
C ASP A 135 28.84 9.43 -21.53
N ILE A 136 28.51 10.67 -21.18
CA ILE A 136 27.13 11.15 -20.97
C ILE A 136 26.59 11.76 -22.27
N MET A 137 25.47 11.21 -22.74
CA MET A 137 24.74 11.74 -23.89
C MET A 137 23.79 12.86 -23.43
N TRP A 138 24.26 14.09 -23.54
CA TRP A 138 23.56 15.31 -23.13
C TRP A 138 22.39 15.63 -24.06
N SER A 139 21.15 15.41 -23.60
CA SER A 139 19.92 15.71 -24.34
C SER A 139 19.32 17.09 -24.01
N ARG A 140 20.09 17.93 -23.32
CA ARG A 140 19.78 19.26 -22.74
C ARG A 140 20.98 19.69 -21.87
N PRO A 141 21.23 20.99 -21.68
CA PRO A 141 22.18 21.46 -20.68
C PRO A 141 21.67 21.19 -19.24
N LEU A 142 22.56 21.38 -18.26
CA LEU A 142 22.19 21.67 -16.88
C LEU A 142 21.92 23.19 -16.72
N PRO A 143 21.34 23.66 -15.61
CA PRO A 143 21.27 25.09 -15.32
C PRO A 143 22.68 25.69 -15.26
N GLU A 144 22.80 26.98 -15.57
CA GLU A 144 24.10 27.66 -15.56
C GLU A 144 24.73 27.67 -14.16
N GLY A 145 26.06 27.48 -14.08
CA GLY A 145 26.80 27.31 -12.82
C GLY A 145 26.48 26.04 -12.02
N ALA A 146 25.53 25.19 -12.45
CA ALA A 146 25.03 24.11 -11.60
C ALA A 146 26.02 22.95 -11.38
N SER A 147 26.42 22.74 -10.12
CA SER A 147 27.12 21.53 -9.68
C SER A 147 26.14 20.46 -9.16
N PRO A 148 26.26 19.17 -9.56
CA PRO A 148 25.49 18.09 -8.95
C PRO A 148 25.84 17.91 -7.47
N SER A 149 24.83 17.89 -6.60
CA SER A 149 24.97 17.57 -5.17
C SER A 149 24.80 16.07 -4.88
N THR A 150 24.16 15.33 -5.78
CA THR A 150 23.98 13.87 -5.70
C THR A 150 23.91 13.28 -7.11
N VAL A 151 24.50 12.12 -7.31
CA VAL A 151 24.57 11.41 -8.59
C VAL A 151 24.03 10.00 -8.41
N THR A 152 22.92 9.68 -9.10
CA THR A 152 22.34 8.33 -9.09
C THR A 152 22.57 7.65 -10.43
N VAL A 153 23.34 6.57 -10.42
CA VAL A 153 23.56 5.71 -11.58
C VAL A 153 22.58 4.55 -11.55
N SER A 154 22.04 4.14 -12.70
CA SER A 154 21.09 3.04 -12.81
C SER A 154 21.17 2.29 -14.14
N GLN A 155 20.76 1.02 -14.13
CA GLN A 155 20.55 0.22 -15.33
C GLN A 155 19.08 -0.27 -15.36
N ASP A 156 18.42 -0.18 -16.50
CA ASP A 156 17.07 -0.73 -16.68
C ASP A 156 17.07 -2.17 -17.21
N ALA A 157 15.89 -2.81 -17.20
CA ALA A 157 15.74 -4.20 -17.65
C ALA A 157 16.02 -4.41 -19.15
N ALA A 158 16.08 -3.34 -19.95
CA ALA A 158 16.46 -3.37 -21.36
C ALA A 158 18.00 -3.24 -21.56
N GLY A 159 18.76 -3.16 -20.46
CA GLY A 159 20.22 -3.04 -20.42
C GLY A 159 20.73 -1.61 -20.43
N ARG A 160 19.84 -0.60 -20.33
CA ARG A 160 20.17 0.79 -20.63
C ARG A 160 20.66 1.54 -19.39
N TRP A 161 21.84 2.14 -19.51
CA TRP A 161 22.56 2.88 -18.47
C TRP A 161 22.13 4.35 -18.36
N PHE A 162 21.62 4.78 -17.20
CA PHE A 162 21.22 6.17 -16.97
C PHE A 162 21.90 6.77 -15.75
N VAL A 163 22.33 8.02 -15.88
CA VAL A 163 22.79 8.85 -14.78
C VAL A 163 21.71 9.90 -14.47
N SER A 164 21.57 10.27 -13.20
CA SER A 164 20.64 11.28 -12.72
C SER A 164 21.39 12.24 -11.80
N LEU A 165 21.48 13.50 -12.20
CA LEU A 165 22.23 14.55 -11.53
C LEU A 165 21.27 15.43 -10.72
N LEU A 166 21.41 15.46 -9.40
CA LEU A 166 20.61 16.30 -8.52
C LEU A 166 21.29 17.66 -8.34
N CYS A 167 20.86 18.64 -9.12
CA CYS A 167 21.37 20.01 -9.12
C CYS A 167 20.43 20.93 -8.34
N ASP A 168 20.98 22.03 -7.83
CA ASP A 168 20.17 23.20 -7.49
C ASP A 168 19.84 23.98 -8.77
N ASP A 169 18.68 24.63 -8.77
CA ASP A 169 18.00 25.10 -9.98
C ASP A 169 17.00 26.21 -9.64
N ARG A 170 16.82 27.18 -10.54
CA ARG A 170 15.88 28.28 -10.43
C ARG A 170 15.00 28.26 -11.69
N ILE A 171 13.71 28.05 -11.49
CA ILE A 171 12.72 28.13 -12.57
C ILE A 171 12.11 29.53 -12.55
N GLU A 172 12.06 30.14 -13.72
CA GLU A 172 11.32 31.38 -13.93
C GLU A 172 9.82 31.07 -14.05
N GLN A 173 9.03 31.77 -13.25
CA GLN A 173 7.57 31.69 -13.28
C GLN A 173 7.08 32.71 -14.32
N THR A 174 6.66 32.24 -15.49
CA THR A 174 6.05 33.10 -16.50
C THR A 174 4.60 33.40 -16.11
N PRO A 175 4.08 34.61 -16.33
CA PRO A 175 2.65 34.87 -16.23
C PRO A 175 1.84 33.87 -17.06
N ALA A 176 0.65 33.54 -16.56
CA ALA A 176 -0.45 32.90 -17.26
C ALA A 176 -1.69 33.18 -16.43
N ASP A 177 -2.84 33.33 -17.09
CA ASP A 177 -4.09 33.75 -16.43
C ASP A 177 -5.23 32.74 -16.68
N GLY A 178 -5.02 31.77 -17.57
CA GLY A 178 -6.02 30.75 -17.93
C GLY A 178 -6.34 29.79 -16.78
N ALA A 179 -7.55 29.24 -16.79
CA ALA A 179 -7.95 28.18 -15.88
C ALA A 179 -8.62 27.03 -16.65
N VAL A 180 -8.22 25.79 -16.37
CA VAL A 180 -8.68 24.60 -17.10
C VAL A 180 -9.09 23.48 -16.16
N GLY A 181 -10.29 22.94 -16.39
CA GLY A 181 -10.75 21.69 -15.78
C GLY A 181 -10.42 20.51 -16.68
N VAL A 182 -10.03 19.39 -16.08
CA VAL A 182 -9.55 18.20 -16.78
C VAL A 182 -10.32 16.97 -16.31
N ASP A 183 -11.19 16.47 -17.19
CA ASP A 183 -11.85 15.16 -17.12
C ASP A 183 -10.93 14.09 -17.73
N ALA A 184 -10.85 12.88 -17.15
CA ALA A 184 -9.91 11.85 -17.57
C ALA A 184 -10.60 10.57 -18.10
N GLY A 185 -10.91 10.58 -19.40
CA GLY A 185 -11.63 9.52 -20.10
C GLY A 185 -10.81 8.34 -20.66
N LEU A 186 -11.53 7.33 -21.15
CA LEU A 186 -10.94 6.18 -21.87
C LEU A 186 -11.00 6.30 -23.41
N ASP A 187 -11.86 7.17 -23.93
CA ASP A 187 -12.04 7.40 -25.38
C ASP A 187 -11.12 8.54 -25.86
N SER A 188 -11.23 9.72 -25.25
CA SER A 188 -10.16 10.72 -25.11
C SER A 188 -9.34 10.41 -23.85
N LEU A 189 -8.02 10.63 -23.86
CA LEU A 189 -7.16 10.46 -22.68
C LEU A 189 -7.52 11.47 -21.57
N LEU A 190 -7.81 12.70 -22.01
CA LEU A 190 -8.34 13.80 -21.21
C LEU A 190 -9.36 14.56 -22.06
N THR A 191 -10.33 15.18 -21.41
CA THR A 191 -11.17 16.24 -22.00
C THR A 191 -10.98 17.52 -21.19
N LEU A 192 -10.77 18.64 -21.87
CA LEU A 192 -10.57 19.95 -21.24
C LEU A 192 -11.87 20.76 -21.22
N SER A 193 -12.04 21.65 -20.23
CA SER A 193 -13.18 22.57 -20.11
C SER A 193 -13.37 23.48 -21.34
N THR A 194 -12.28 23.72 -22.09
CA THR A 194 -12.23 24.43 -23.38
C THR A 194 -12.91 23.68 -24.53
N GLY A 195 -13.15 22.38 -24.39
CA GLY A 195 -13.65 21.49 -25.44
C GLY A 195 -12.58 20.64 -26.13
N GLU A 196 -11.29 20.82 -25.84
CA GLU A 196 -10.23 19.99 -26.42
C GLU A 196 -10.31 18.54 -25.89
N LYS A 197 -10.54 17.58 -26.79
CA LYS A 197 -10.44 16.14 -26.51
C LYS A 197 -9.07 15.60 -26.88
N VAL A 198 -8.20 15.49 -25.87
CA VAL A 198 -6.82 15.01 -26.01
C VAL A 198 -6.82 13.50 -26.19
N VAL A 199 -6.60 12.99 -27.40
CA VAL A 199 -6.63 11.53 -27.67
C VAL A 199 -5.39 10.80 -27.16
N ASN A 200 -5.56 9.59 -26.61
CA ASN A 200 -4.43 8.72 -26.27
C ASN A 200 -3.66 8.34 -27.56
N PRO A 201 -2.36 8.69 -27.71
CA PRO A 201 -1.63 8.49 -28.96
C PRO A 201 -1.46 7.00 -29.26
N ARG A 202 -2.26 6.51 -30.22
CA ARG A 202 -2.50 5.09 -30.56
C ARG A 202 -1.26 4.28 -31.00
N HIS A 203 -0.05 4.85 -30.93
CA HIS A 203 1.26 4.23 -31.16
C HIS A 203 1.41 2.85 -30.51
N GLU A 204 0.78 2.64 -29.35
CA GLU A 204 0.85 1.37 -28.65
C GLU A 204 0.27 0.19 -29.44
N ARG A 205 -0.72 0.36 -30.34
CA ARG A 205 -1.32 -0.79 -31.07
C ARG A 205 -0.26 -1.62 -31.82
N ALA A 206 0.76 -0.99 -32.40
CA ALA A 206 1.85 -1.68 -33.08
C ALA A 206 2.90 -2.24 -32.09
N ASP A 207 3.34 -1.45 -31.11
CA ASP A 207 4.33 -1.90 -30.12
C ASP A 207 3.76 -3.01 -29.21
N ARG A 208 2.43 -3.08 -28.98
CA ARG A 208 1.71 -4.19 -28.34
C ARG A 208 1.71 -5.47 -29.16
N LYS A 209 1.39 -5.40 -30.46
CA LYS A 209 1.51 -6.55 -31.38
C LYS A 209 2.94 -7.11 -31.36
N ARG A 210 3.95 -6.23 -31.31
CA ARG A 210 5.37 -6.60 -31.14
C ARG A 210 5.68 -7.18 -29.75
N LEU A 211 5.10 -6.64 -28.68
CA LEU A 211 5.28 -7.11 -27.30
C LEU A 211 4.71 -8.51 -27.10
N ALA A 212 3.45 -8.76 -27.49
CA ALA A 212 2.80 -10.06 -27.37
C ALA A 212 3.55 -11.15 -28.16
N ARG A 213 4.03 -10.82 -29.38
CA ARG A 213 4.92 -11.70 -30.16
C ARG A 213 6.23 -12.01 -29.41
N ALA A 214 6.86 -11.02 -28.77
CA ALA A 214 8.08 -11.21 -27.99
C ALA A 214 7.84 -12.02 -26.69
N GLN A 215 6.73 -11.79 -25.99
CA GLN A 215 6.35 -12.52 -24.78
C GLN A 215 6.06 -14.00 -25.08
N ARG A 216 5.26 -14.30 -26.12
CA ARG A 216 5.03 -15.68 -26.60
C ARG A 216 6.33 -16.37 -27.01
N ALA A 217 7.22 -15.67 -27.72
CA ALA A 217 8.53 -16.19 -28.10
C ALA A 217 9.46 -16.44 -26.90
N MET A 218 9.34 -15.67 -25.81
CA MET A 218 10.06 -15.89 -24.54
C MET A 218 9.47 -17.04 -23.73
N ALA A 219 8.14 -17.17 -23.69
CA ALA A 219 7.46 -18.23 -22.95
C ALA A 219 7.89 -19.63 -23.42
N ARG A 220 7.96 -19.82 -24.75
CA ARG A 220 8.43 -21.03 -25.46
C ARG A 220 9.94 -21.32 -25.33
N LYS A 221 10.70 -20.61 -24.49
CA LYS A 221 12.12 -20.92 -24.21
C LYS A 221 12.26 -21.47 -22.80
N GLU A 222 12.97 -22.59 -22.68
CA GLU A 222 13.35 -23.27 -21.45
C GLU A 222 13.73 -22.30 -20.31
N LYS A 223 13.20 -22.53 -19.10
CA LYS A 223 13.48 -21.72 -17.90
C LYS A 223 14.97 -21.79 -17.58
N GLY A 224 15.63 -20.63 -17.36
CA GLY A 224 17.07 -20.56 -17.06
C GLY A 224 17.98 -20.39 -18.29
N SER A 225 17.64 -20.98 -19.44
CA SER A 225 18.49 -20.99 -20.65
C SER A 225 19.03 -19.62 -21.11
N LYS A 226 20.24 -19.62 -21.69
CA LYS A 226 20.84 -18.45 -22.36
C LYS A 226 19.90 -17.85 -23.43
N ASN A 227 19.10 -18.70 -24.09
CA ASN A 227 18.12 -18.28 -25.09
C ASN A 227 16.89 -17.58 -24.48
N ARG A 228 16.37 -18.04 -23.32
CA ARG A 228 15.33 -17.30 -22.59
C ARG A 228 15.87 -15.97 -22.05
N ALA A 229 17.14 -15.88 -21.67
CA ALA A 229 17.78 -14.62 -21.27
C ALA A 229 17.81 -13.60 -22.44
N LYS A 230 18.23 -14.02 -23.64
CA LYS A 230 18.15 -13.20 -24.87
C LYS A 230 16.71 -12.75 -25.17
N ALA A 231 15.73 -13.67 -25.06
CA ALA A 231 14.33 -13.35 -25.30
C ALA A 231 13.73 -12.36 -24.26
N ARG A 232 14.10 -12.48 -22.98
CA ARG A 232 13.73 -11.54 -21.91
C ARG A 232 14.23 -10.14 -22.19
N LEU A 233 15.45 -9.99 -22.70
CA LEU A 233 15.99 -8.69 -23.10
C LEU A 233 15.20 -8.07 -24.27
N LYS A 234 14.76 -8.89 -25.23
CA LYS A 234 13.89 -8.45 -26.34
C LYS A 234 12.52 -7.97 -25.83
N VAL A 235 11.91 -8.67 -24.88
CA VAL A 235 10.66 -8.25 -24.20
C VAL A 235 10.86 -6.93 -23.46
N ALA A 236 11.93 -6.81 -22.66
CA ALA A 236 12.22 -5.61 -21.89
C ALA A 236 12.47 -4.37 -22.78
N ARG A 237 13.16 -4.53 -23.92
CA ARG A 237 13.36 -3.45 -24.91
C ARG A 237 12.04 -2.93 -25.50
N VAL A 238 11.03 -3.79 -25.68
CA VAL A 238 9.71 -3.36 -26.18
C VAL A 238 8.91 -2.66 -25.08
N HIS A 239 8.89 -3.19 -23.84
CA HIS A 239 8.29 -2.48 -22.70
C HIS A 239 8.92 -1.09 -22.51
N ALA A 240 10.26 -0.99 -22.53
CA ALA A 240 10.98 0.27 -22.40
C ALA A 240 10.56 1.30 -23.45
N ARG A 241 10.42 0.89 -24.72
CA ARG A 241 9.94 1.76 -25.82
C ARG A 241 8.52 2.27 -25.59
N ILE A 242 7.62 1.43 -25.07
CA ILE A 242 6.25 1.82 -24.71
C ILE A 242 6.28 2.84 -23.55
N THR A 243 6.97 2.51 -22.45
CA THR A 243 7.08 3.37 -21.27
C THR A 243 7.73 4.72 -21.56
N ASP A 244 8.76 4.78 -22.40
CA ASP A 244 9.42 6.04 -22.77
C ASP A 244 8.54 6.91 -23.69
N ARG A 245 7.82 6.32 -24.66
CA ARG A 245 6.85 7.03 -25.51
C ARG A 245 5.72 7.64 -24.69
N ARG A 246 5.13 6.83 -23.78
CA ARG A 246 4.06 7.27 -22.87
C ARG A 246 4.54 8.40 -21.95
N ARG A 247 5.74 8.26 -21.36
CA ARG A 247 6.33 9.29 -20.49
C ARG A 247 6.66 10.59 -21.25
N ASP A 248 7.21 10.51 -22.46
CA ASP A 248 7.49 11.67 -23.32
C ASP A 248 6.21 12.46 -23.63
N TYR A 249 5.16 11.76 -24.08
CA TYR A 249 3.86 12.37 -24.36
C TYR A 249 3.24 13.03 -23.13
N LEU A 250 3.19 12.32 -21.99
CA LEU A 250 2.66 12.90 -20.74
C LEU A 250 3.51 14.08 -20.24
N HIS A 251 4.84 14.08 -20.41
CA HIS A 251 5.66 15.26 -20.09
C HIS A 251 5.32 16.45 -20.99
N LYS A 252 5.12 16.25 -22.30
CA LYS A 252 4.77 17.33 -23.23
C LYS A 252 3.41 17.93 -22.86
N LEU A 253 2.39 17.08 -22.74
CA LEU A 253 1.01 17.46 -22.38
C LEU A 253 0.95 18.23 -21.05
N THR A 254 1.56 17.70 -19.98
CA THR A 254 1.59 18.40 -18.68
C THR A 254 2.47 19.65 -18.65
N THR A 255 3.46 19.79 -19.54
CA THR A 255 4.18 21.07 -19.68
C THR A 255 3.37 22.09 -20.47
N ARG A 256 2.54 21.65 -21.41
CA ARG A 256 1.62 22.51 -22.16
C ARG A 256 0.61 23.15 -21.20
N LEU A 257 -0.17 22.32 -20.50
CA LEU A 257 -1.20 22.75 -19.55
C LEU A 257 -0.68 23.71 -18.47
N VAL A 258 0.49 23.42 -17.88
CA VAL A 258 1.12 24.24 -16.81
C VAL A 258 1.69 25.58 -17.32
N ARG A 259 2.02 25.67 -18.62
CA ARG A 259 2.43 26.95 -19.23
C ARG A 259 1.23 27.81 -19.59
N GLU A 260 0.18 27.19 -20.12
CA GLU A 260 -1.04 27.84 -20.62
C GLU A 260 -1.98 28.33 -19.51
N ASN A 261 -1.93 27.75 -18.31
CA ASN A 261 -2.92 27.99 -17.25
C ASN A 261 -2.28 28.31 -15.89
N GLN A 262 -2.89 29.22 -15.14
CA GLN A 262 -2.59 29.50 -13.73
C GLN A 262 -3.19 28.47 -12.79
N THR A 263 -4.42 28.03 -13.09
CA THR A 263 -5.17 27.06 -12.30
C THR A 263 -5.52 25.85 -13.16
N ILE A 264 -5.10 24.66 -12.71
CA ILE A 264 -5.48 23.38 -13.31
C ILE A 264 -6.32 22.64 -12.27
N VAL A 265 -7.52 22.23 -12.66
CA VAL A 265 -8.42 21.45 -11.81
C VAL A 265 -8.54 20.02 -12.36
N ILE A 266 -8.36 19.03 -11.49
CA ILE A 266 -8.46 17.60 -11.82
C ILE A 266 -9.34 16.86 -10.81
N GLU A 267 -9.89 15.72 -11.20
CA GLU A 267 -10.64 14.80 -10.32
C GLU A 267 -9.73 13.85 -9.50
N ASP A 268 -10.17 13.43 -8.30
CA ASP A 268 -9.46 12.47 -7.43
C ASP A 268 -9.62 11.00 -7.86
N LEU A 269 -9.22 10.67 -9.09
CA LEU A 269 -9.35 9.32 -9.66
C LEU A 269 -8.66 8.23 -8.83
N THR A 270 -9.44 7.22 -8.43
CA THR A 270 -8.99 5.99 -7.76
C THR A 270 -8.38 5.00 -8.76
N VAL A 271 -7.36 5.42 -9.51
CA VAL A 271 -6.71 4.63 -10.59
C VAL A 271 -6.32 3.20 -10.17
N ARG A 272 -6.04 2.95 -8.89
CA ARG A 272 -5.81 1.59 -8.35
C ARG A 272 -7.05 0.69 -8.50
N ASN A 273 -8.23 1.18 -8.15
CA ASN A 273 -9.49 0.43 -8.15
C ASN A 273 -9.95 0.22 -9.59
N MET A 274 -9.88 1.25 -10.42
CA MET A 274 -10.22 1.16 -11.85
C MET A 274 -9.38 0.09 -12.58
N VAL A 275 -8.11 -0.10 -12.19
CA VAL A 275 -7.21 -1.14 -12.74
C VAL A 275 -7.52 -2.56 -12.25
N LYS A 276 -8.42 -2.76 -11.26
CA LYS A 276 -8.92 -4.09 -10.91
C LYS A 276 -9.77 -4.68 -12.06
N ASN A 277 -10.69 -3.89 -12.63
CA ASN A 277 -11.57 -4.34 -13.72
C ASN A 277 -10.74 -4.80 -14.94
N HIS A 278 -10.60 -6.11 -15.15
CA HIS A 278 -9.68 -6.68 -16.12
C HIS A 278 -9.96 -6.30 -17.58
N SER A 279 -11.19 -5.87 -17.91
CA SER A 279 -11.52 -5.38 -19.25
C SER A 279 -10.90 -4.00 -19.53
N LEU A 280 -10.94 -3.09 -18.55
CA LEU A 280 -10.47 -1.70 -18.66
C LEU A 280 -9.05 -1.50 -18.13
N ALA A 281 -8.56 -2.38 -17.26
CA ALA A 281 -7.23 -2.33 -16.62
C ALA A 281 -6.09 -2.06 -17.62
N ARG A 282 -6.27 -2.55 -18.85
CA ARG A 282 -5.38 -2.33 -19.98
C ARG A 282 -5.35 -0.85 -20.39
N SER A 283 -6.47 -0.29 -20.85
CA SER A 283 -6.56 1.11 -21.30
C SER A 283 -6.23 2.11 -20.19
N ILE A 284 -6.63 1.83 -18.95
CA ILE A 284 -6.29 2.67 -17.78
C ILE A 284 -4.77 2.66 -17.50
N SER A 285 -4.13 1.48 -17.57
CA SER A 285 -2.68 1.38 -17.45
C SER A 285 -1.97 2.18 -18.56
N ASP A 286 -2.58 2.28 -19.74
CA ASP A 286 -2.05 3.00 -20.90
C ASP A 286 -2.24 4.51 -20.84
N ALA A 287 -3.38 4.94 -20.29
CA ALA A 287 -3.61 6.33 -19.93
C ALA A 287 -2.64 6.80 -18.84
N ALA A 288 -2.34 5.93 -17.88
CA ALA A 288 -1.40 6.15 -16.79
C ALA A 288 -1.67 7.46 -16.02
N TRP A 289 -2.95 7.77 -15.74
CA TRP A 289 -3.34 9.03 -15.09
C TRP A 289 -2.65 9.31 -13.76
N ARG A 290 -2.27 8.27 -13.00
CA ARG A 290 -1.44 8.45 -11.79
C ARG A 290 -0.09 9.11 -12.11
N GLN A 291 0.52 8.76 -13.24
CA GLN A 291 1.74 9.42 -13.72
C GLN A 291 1.42 10.83 -14.23
N PHE A 292 0.31 11.05 -14.93
CA PHE A 292 -0.15 12.39 -15.35
C PHE A 292 -0.31 13.33 -14.16
N ARG A 293 -1.04 12.91 -13.11
CA ARG A 293 -1.19 13.66 -11.86
C ARG A 293 0.16 13.96 -11.19
N THR A 294 1.02 12.97 -11.00
CA THR A 294 2.37 13.21 -10.44
C THR A 294 3.24 14.11 -11.32
N LEU A 295 3.01 14.15 -12.63
CA LEU A 295 3.66 15.09 -13.55
C LEU A 295 3.08 16.50 -13.48
N LEU A 296 1.80 16.69 -13.13
CA LEU A 296 1.22 17.99 -12.79
C LEU A 296 1.71 18.45 -11.43
N GLU A 297 1.56 17.64 -10.37
CA GLU A 297 1.85 17.96 -8.96
C GLU A 297 3.20 18.68 -8.78
N TYR A 298 4.29 18.16 -9.35
CA TYR A 298 5.59 18.85 -9.24
C TYR A 298 5.74 20.01 -10.23
N LYS A 299 5.06 20.01 -11.39
CA LYS A 299 5.22 21.08 -12.38
C LYS A 299 4.47 22.34 -12.02
N THR A 300 3.31 22.20 -11.38
CA THR A 300 2.55 23.34 -10.86
C THR A 300 3.34 24.02 -9.74
N ASP A 301 3.91 23.23 -8.81
CA ASP A 301 4.91 23.68 -7.82
C ASP A 301 6.09 24.42 -8.49
N TRP A 302 6.73 23.81 -9.49
CA TRP A 302 7.86 24.40 -10.24
C TRP A 302 7.55 25.75 -10.90
N HIS A 303 6.31 25.98 -11.34
CA HIS A 303 5.91 27.17 -12.11
C HIS A 303 4.97 28.13 -11.37
N GLY A 304 4.73 27.92 -10.07
CA GLY A 304 3.84 28.80 -9.27
C GLY A 304 2.37 28.72 -9.69
N ARG A 305 1.91 27.53 -10.10
CA ARG A 305 0.52 27.27 -10.52
C ARG A 305 -0.28 26.57 -9.44
N ASN A 306 -1.59 26.80 -9.45
CA ASN A 306 -2.55 26.12 -8.60
C ASN A 306 -2.95 24.78 -9.23
N LEU A 307 -2.73 23.67 -8.51
CA LEU A 307 -3.32 22.37 -8.84
C LEU A 307 -4.42 22.06 -7.83
N VAL A 308 -5.68 22.19 -8.26
CA VAL A 308 -6.84 21.85 -7.44
C VAL A 308 -7.27 20.43 -7.76
N VAL A 309 -7.58 19.65 -6.72
CA VAL A 309 -8.11 18.29 -6.86
C VAL A 309 -9.51 18.26 -6.26
N VAL A 310 -10.54 18.17 -7.10
CA VAL A 310 -11.94 18.07 -6.65
C VAL A 310 -12.24 16.66 -6.18
N ASP A 311 -13.21 16.50 -5.29
CA ASP A 311 -13.56 15.18 -4.77
C ASP A 311 -14.19 14.29 -5.86
N ARG A 312 -13.97 12.98 -5.77
CA ARG A 312 -14.40 11.99 -6.77
C ARG A 312 -15.91 11.78 -6.83
N TRP A 313 -16.62 12.13 -5.76
CA TRP A 313 -18.08 11.99 -5.68
C TRP A 313 -18.82 13.20 -6.25
N PHE A 314 -18.11 14.28 -6.59
CA PHE A 314 -18.68 15.44 -7.27
C PHE A 314 -19.31 15.01 -8.61
N PRO A 315 -20.61 15.29 -8.86
CA PRO A 315 -21.37 14.67 -9.95
C PRO A 315 -21.13 15.35 -11.32
N SER A 316 -19.86 15.59 -11.67
CA SER A 316 -19.39 16.36 -12.84
C SER A 316 -20.12 16.04 -14.14
N SER A 317 -20.31 14.76 -14.46
CA SER A 317 -20.96 14.33 -15.71
C SER A 317 -22.50 14.30 -15.67
N LYS A 318 -23.13 14.44 -14.49
CA LYS A 318 -24.60 14.54 -14.30
C LYS A 318 -25.07 16.00 -14.18
N LEU A 319 -24.23 16.89 -13.66
CA LEU A 319 -24.56 18.29 -13.42
C LEU A 319 -24.60 19.08 -14.74
N CYS A 320 -25.56 19.99 -14.93
CA CYS A 320 -25.58 20.91 -16.06
C CYS A 320 -24.61 22.08 -15.84
N SER A 321 -23.59 22.21 -16.71
CA SER A 321 -22.64 23.34 -16.65
C SER A 321 -23.21 24.71 -17.03
N THR A 322 -24.53 24.81 -17.32
CA THR A 322 -25.22 26.06 -17.66
C THR A 322 -26.20 26.52 -16.57
N CYS A 323 -26.92 25.60 -15.93
CA CYS A 323 -27.96 25.94 -14.94
C CYS A 323 -27.86 25.19 -13.60
N GLY A 324 -26.88 24.31 -13.41
CA GLY A 324 -26.72 23.54 -12.17
C GLY A 324 -27.73 22.41 -11.95
N ALA A 325 -28.70 22.20 -12.85
CA ALA A 325 -29.64 21.08 -12.74
C ALA A 325 -28.92 19.71 -12.82
N LEU A 326 -29.33 18.76 -11.98
CA LEU A 326 -28.73 17.43 -11.90
C LEU A 326 -29.54 16.39 -12.69
N ALA A 327 -28.90 15.70 -13.64
CA ALA A 327 -29.53 14.60 -14.38
C ALA A 327 -29.74 13.36 -13.49
N GLN A 328 -30.98 12.87 -13.41
CA GLN A 328 -31.37 11.72 -12.58
C GLN A 328 -30.54 10.45 -12.89
N ARG A 329 -30.31 10.15 -14.17
CA ARG A 329 -29.51 9.01 -14.65
C ARG A 329 -28.51 9.48 -15.69
N MET A 330 -27.29 8.94 -15.65
CA MET A 330 -26.25 9.19 -16.65
C MET A 330 -25.44 7.91 -16.95
N PRO A 331 -26.02 6.93 -17.67
CA PRO A 331 -25.35 5.68 -18.03
C PRO A 331 -24.06 5.88 -18.84
N LEU A 332 -23.11 4.94 -18.74
CA LEU A 332 -21.78 5.11 -19.34
C LEU A 332 -21.77 5.25 -20.87
N ASN A 333 -22.77 4.71 -21.57
CA ASN A 333 -22.95 4.82 -23.02
C ASN A 333 -23.54 6.18 -23.47
N VAL A 334 -24.08 7.00 -22.57
CA VAL A 334 -24.52 8.36 -22.92
C VAL A 334 -23.28 9.23 -23.15
N ARG A 335 -23.22 9.87 -24.33
CA ARG A 335 -22.13 10.78 -24.75
C ARG A 335 -22.61 12.20 -25.07
N SER A 336 -23.86 12.35 -25.49
CA SER A 336 -24.54 13.64 -25.60
C SER A 336 -25.87 13.57 -24.85
N TRP A 337 -26.27 14.65 -24.18
CA TRP A 337 -27.54 14.77 -23.49
C TRP A 337 -28.07 16.21 -23.52
N THR A 338 -29.39 16.38 -23.44
CA THR A 338 -30.03 17.70 -23.35
C THR A 338 -30.54 17.92 -21.92
N CYS A 339 -30.16 19.05 -21.32
CA CYS A 339 -30.66 19.47 -20.03
C CYS A 339 -32.08 20.07 -20.17
N PRO A 340 -32.97 19.97 -19.16
CA PRO A 340 -34.26 20.67 -19.17
C PRO A 340 -34.20 22.19 -19.42
N CYS A 341 -33.05 22.85 -19.22
CA CYS A 341 -32.82 24.24 -19.62
C CYS A 341 -32.53 24.44 -21.13
N GLY A 342 -32.74 23.41 -21.96
CA GLY A 342 -32.52 23.44 -23.41
C GLY A 342 -31.06 23.27 -23.87
N THR A 343 -30.07 23.30 -22.97
CA THR A 343 -28.66 23.14 -23.36
C THR A 343 -28.34 21.70 -23.73
N VAL A 344 -27.73 21.50 -24.90
CA VAL A 344 -27.15 20.22 -25.33
C VAL A 344 -25.69 20.15 -24.88
N HIS A 345 -25.32 19.06 -24.22
CA HIS A 345 -24.01 18.82 -23.64
C HIS A 345 -23.33 17.59 -24.25
N ASP A 346 -22.12 17.76 -24.79
CA ASP A 346 -21.14 16.66 -24.79
C ASP A 346 -20.79 16.36 -23.32
N ARG A 347 -20.97 15.10 -22.91
CA ARG A 347 -20.88 14.69 -21.50
C ARG A 347 -19.49 14.92 -20.90
N ASP A 348 -18.43 14.61 -21.66
CA ASP A 348 -17.05 14.67 -21.18
C ASP A 348 -16.59 16.15 -21.09
N VAL A 349 -17.01 17.00 -22.04
CA VAL A 349 -16.74 18.45 -22.01
C VAL A 349 -17.52 19.14 -20.88
N ASN A 350 -18.78 18.73 -20.67
CA ASN A 350 -19.59 19.21 -19.54
C ASN A 350 -18.97 18.81 -18.19
N ALA A 351 -18.49 17.56 -18.05
CA ALA A 351 -17.76 17.12 -16.87
C ALA A 351 -16.52 17.99 -16.61
N ALA A 352 -15.69 18.22 -17.63
CA ALA A 352 -14.51 19.08 -17.50
C ALA A 352 -14.84 20.54 -17.11
N ARG A 353 -15.96 21.09 -17.59
CA ARG A 353 -16.45 22.43 -17.18
C ARG A 353 -16.93 22.47 -15.73
N ASN A 354 -17.67 21.46 -15.29
CA ASN A 354 -18.12 21.37 -13.90
C ASN A 354 -16.95 21.16 -12.93
N ILE A 355 -15.96 20.34 -13.32
CA ILE A 355 -14.70 20.19 -12.57
C ILE A 355 -14.00 21.55 -12.40
N LEU A 356 -13.91 22.37 -13.46
CA LEU A 356 -13.34 23.71 -13.36
C LEU A 356 -14.12 24.61 -12.39
N ALA A 357 -15.45 24.66 -12.52
CA ALA A 357 -16.31 25.49 -11.68
C ALA A 357 -16.18 25.13 -10.18
N GLU A 358 -16.20 23.83 -9.87
CA GLU A 358 -16.02 23.32 -8.51
C GLU A 358 -14.64 23.68 -7.94
N GLY A 359 -13.55 23.47 -8.70
CA GLY A 359 -12.20 23.81 -8.21
C GLY A 359 -11.99 25.31 -7.98
N LEU A 360 -12.63 26.16 -8.78
CA LEU A 360 -12.63 27.61 -8.56
C LEU A 360 -13.47 27.99 -7.33
N SER A 361 -14.63 27.36 -7.13
CA SER A 361 -15.47 27.53 -5.92
C SER A 361 -14.71 27.17 -4.64
N VAL A 362 -14.08 26.00 -4.59
CA VAL A 362 -13.24 25.55 -3.46
C VAL A 362 -12.11 26.55 -3.17
N THR A 363 -11.48 27.10 -4.22
CA THR A 363 -10.40 28.09 -4.09
C THR A 363 -10.91 29.43 -3.56
N ALA A 364 -12.08 29.89 -3.99
CA ALA A 364 -12.66 31.17 -3.59
C ALA A 364 -13.25 31.14 -2.16
N CYS A 365 -13.91 30.04 -1.78
CA CYS A 365 -14.58 29.90 -0.49
C CYS A 365 -13.64 29.51 0.67
N GLY A 366 -12.33 29.39 0.43
CA GLY A 366 -11.38 28.86 1.41
C GLY A 366 -11.63 27.39 1.81
N GLY A 367 -12.43 26.68 1.00
CA GLY A 367 -12.78 25.28 1.24
C GLY A 367 -11.53 24.42 1.30
N GLY A 368 -11.45 23.54 2.31
CA GLY A 368 -10.20 22.91 2.73
C GLY A 368 -9.44 22.19 1.62
N VAL A 369 -8.49 22.89 0.98
CA VAL A 369 -7.50 22.31 0.08
C VAL A 369 -6.78 21.21 0.84
N ARG A 370 -7.03 19.94 0.49
CA ARG A 370 -6.34 18.79 1.09
C ARG A 370 -4.83 19.09 1.03
N PRO A 371 -4.13 19.24 2.18
CA PRO A 371 -2.76 19.72 2.17
C PRO A 371 -1.88 18.89 1.24
N GLN A 372 -0.93 19.55 0.59
CA GLN A 372 0.12 18.84 -0.14
C GLN A 372 0.71 17.74 0.78
N ARG A 373 1.10 16.61 0.20
CA ARG A 373 1.91 15.62 0.94
C ARG A 373 3.29 16.20 1.19
N GLU A 374 3.40 16.98 2.27
CA GLU A 374 4.63 17.68 2.63
C GLU A 374 5.82 16.74 2.63
N SER A 375 6.80 17.06 1.78
CA SER A 375 8.11 16.42 1.80
C SER A 375 9.00 17.12 2.83
N SER A 376 8.52 17.16 4.09
CA SER A 376 9.11 17.92 5.18
C SER A 376 10.57 17.56 5.44
N ARG A 377 11.46 18.41 4.93
CA ARG A 377 12.77 18.66 5.52
C ARG A 377 12.59 19.55 6.75
N ALA A 378 13.56 19.53 7.65
CA ALA A 378 13.45 20.17 8.95
C ALA A 378 13.32 21.70 8.85
N GLY A 379 12.40 22.24 9.66
CA GLY A 379 12.44 23.59 10.21
C GLY A 379 12.34 23.48 11.73
N GLN A 380 13.01 24.37 12.45
CA GLN A 380 12.94 24.42 13.93
C GLN A 380 11.67 25.18 14.35
N PRO A 381 11.05 24.85 15.51
CA PRO A 381 9.97 25.66 16.06
C PRO A 381 10.51 27.04 16.48
N THR A 382 9.80 28.09 16.10
CA THR A 382 10.17 29.48 16.41
C THR A 382 10.01 29.78 17.91
N VAL A 383 10.98 30.49 18.49
CA VAL A 383 10.93 30.95 19.88
C VAL A 383 9.85 32.02 20.05
N LYS A 384 9.14 32.00 21.20
CA LYS A 384 8.18 33.03 21.59
C LYS A 384 8.66 33.78 22.84
N GLN A 385 9.28 34.93 22.64
CA GLN A 385 9.47 35.98 23.66
C GLN A 385 8.15 36.79 23.78
N GLU A 386 7.79 37.47 24.88
CA GLU A 386 8.33 37.53 26.26
C GLU A 386 7.14 37.85 27.25
N THR A 387 7.24 38.18 28.54
CA THR A 387 8.12 39.08 29.34
C THR A 387 8.27 38.58 30.81
N PRO A 388 9.15 39.17 31.66
CA PRO A 388 9.65 38.51 32.87
C PRO A 388 8.94 38.87 34.20
N GLY A 389 9.04 37.95 35.17
CA GLY A 389 8.78 38.19 36.60
C GLY A 389 10.07 38.05 37.44
N ARG A 390 10.16 38.77 38.58
CA ARG A 390 11.37 38.82 39.44
C ARG A 390 11.57 37.54 40.28
N PRO A 391 12.83 37.20 40.64
CA PRO A 391 13.16 36.04 41.47
C PRO A 391 13.00 36.31 42.97
N ARG A 392 13.07 35.23 43.77
CA ARG A 392 13.30 35.26 45.23
C ARG A 392 14.28 34.15 45.64
N GLU A 393 14.88 34.28 46.81
CA GLU A 393 16.14 33.61 47.17
C GLU A 393 16.09 32.11 47.57
N LEU A 394 17.18 31.41 47.21
CA LEU A 394 18.11 30.59 48.05
C LEU A 394 17.66 30.04 49.42
N PRO A 395 18.17 28.86 49.88
CA PRO A 395 19.62 28.60 49.92
C PRO A 395 20.14 27.18 49.59
N VAL A 396 21.47 27.12 49.52
CA VAL A 396 22.33 25.94 49.30
C VAL A 396 22.74 25.31 50.63
N LEU A 397 22.98 23.99 50.65
CA LEU A 397 23.84 23.33 51.64
C LEU A 397 24.91 22.48 50.96
N GLN A 398 26.02 22.23 51.69
CA GLN A 398 27.31 21.81 51.13
C GLN A 398 27.66 20.32 51.34
N ALA A 399 28.70 19.93 50.61
CA ALA A 399 29.33 18.61 50.54
C ALA A 399 29.72 17.95 51.88
N GLY A 400 29.79 16.61 51.84
CA GLY A 400 30.58 15.79 52.76
C GLY A 400 31.41 14.77 52.00
N ARG A 401 32.74 14.78 52.19
CA ARG A 401 33.64 13.69 51.75
C ARG A 401 33.75 12.65 52.86
N MET A 402 33.97 11.39 52.52
CA MET A 402 35.01 10.58 53.19
C MET A 402 35.48 9.41 52.34
N SER A 403 36.63 8.85 52.71
CA SER A 403 37.44 7.94 51.89
C SER A 403 38.04 6.82 52.73
N SER A 404 38.19 5.63 52.14
CA SER A 404 39.23 4.67 52.56
C SER A 404 39.57 3.70 51.43
N GLU A 405 40.87 3.46 51.22
CA GLU A 405 41.37 2.43 50.30
C GLU A 405 41.36 1.03 50.93
N ARG A 406 41.44 -0.01 50.09
CA ARG A 406 42.48 -1.05 50.22
C ARG A 406 42.74 -1.73 48.87
N ARG A 407 43.94 -2.27 48.71
CA ARG A 407 44.50 -2.82 47.45
C ARG A 407 45.03 -4.23 47.69
N TYR A 408 44.84 -5.17 46.75
CA TYR A 408 45.90 -5.89 46.00
C TYR A 408 45.34 -7.14 45.27
N ALA A 409 46.11 -7.63 44.28
CA ALA A 409 45.92 -8.84 43.46
C ALA A 409 47.28 -9.61 43.43
N PRO A 410 47.62 -10.58 42.54
CA PRO A 410 46.85 -11.30 41.50
C PRO A 410 47.11 -12.85 41.48
N GLY A 411 46.63 -13.59 40.46
CA GLY A 411 46.99 -15.01 40.20
C GLY A 411 46.37 -15.64 38.94
N THR A 412 47.07 -16.59 38.28
CA THR A 412 46.79 -17.18 36.94
C THR A 412 47.58 -18.49 36.72
N PRO A 413 47.30 -19.37 35.71
CA PRO A 413 46.10 -19.57 34.86
C PRO A 413 45.62 -21.08 34.84
N PRO A 414 45.42 -21.88 33.73
CA PRO A 414 44.42 -22.99 33.70
C PRO A 414 45.04 -24.42 33.66
N PRO A 415 44.21 -25.50 33.65
CA PRO A 415 43.87 -26.14 32.36
C PRO A 415 42.48 -26.85 32.31
N GLY A 416 42.11 -27.41 31.14
CA GLY A 416 41.17 -28.54 31.03
C GLY A 416 39.93 -28.34 30.14
N GLU A 417 39.83 -29.10 29.05
CA GLU A 417 38.59 -29.26 28.27
C GLU A 417 37.73 -30.40 28.85
N ASN A 418 36.41 -30.23 28.87
CA ASN A 418 35.39 -31.26 28.62
C ASN A 418 33.98 -30.69 28.84
N GLY A 419 32.99 -31.18 28.09
CA GLY A 419 31.55 -30.98 28.35
C GLY A 419 30.77 -32.25 28.03
N PRO A 420 29.42 -32.25 27.96
CA PRO A 420 28.48 -31.20 28.37
C PRO A 420 27.43 -31.68 29.41
N GLY A 421 27.07 -30.86 30.42
CA GLY A 421 26.28 -31.31 31.58
C GLY A 421 25.21 -30.37 32.15
N ARG A 422 24.01 -30.38 31.55
CA ARG A 422 22.68 -30.03 32.11
C ARG A 422 22.59 -29.04 33.32
N SER A 423 22.21 -27.80 33.05
CA SER A 423 21.44 -26.92 33.97
C SER A 423 20.10 -26.46 33.35
N SER A 424 19.38 -27.39 32.72
CA SER A 424 18.11 -27.14 32.02
C SER A 424 16.90 -27.53 32.87
N ARG A 425 16.14 -26.54 33.41
CA ARG A 425 14.74 -26.78 33.82
C ARG A 425 13.81 -25.56 33.90
N SER A 426 14.30 -24.32 34.11
CA SER A 426 13.44 -23.13 34.28
C SER A 426 13.17 -22.31 33.00
N TRP A 427 14.05 -22.37 31.99
CA TRP A 427 14.04 -21.44 30.85
C TRP A 427 13.44 -21.99 29.54
N ARG A 428 12.83 -23.18 29.56
CA ARG A 428 12.31 -23.84 28.34
C ARG A 428 10.86 -23.49 27.96
N LEU A 429 10.12 -22.75 28.79
CA LEU A 429 8.68 -22.55 28.61
C LEU A 429 8.25 -21.44 27.63
N ILE A 430 9.18 -20.60 27.13
CA ILE A 430 8.86 -19.50 26.21
C ILE A 430 9.41 -19.74 24.78
N LEU A 431 10.20 -20.81 24.58
CA LEU A 431 10.83 -21.12 23.28
C LEU A 431 10.05 -22.10 22.39
N ASN A 432 8.79 -22.41 22.72
CA ASN A 432 7.97 -23.41 22.02
C ASN A 432 6.50 -22.98 21.86
N ALA A 433 6.23 -21.69 21.66
CA ALA A 433 4.91 -21.22 21.23
C ALA A 433 4.62 -21.76 19.83
N ARG A 434 3.73 -22.75 19.73
CA ARG A 434 3.36 -23.39 18.47
C ARG A 434 2.44 -22.44 17.70
N GLN A 435 2.92 -21.93 16.57
CA GLN A 435 2.11 -21.12 15.64
C GLN A 435 0.85 -21.90 15.21
N PRO A 436 -0.28 -21.21 14.95
CA PRO A 436 -1.50 -21.86 14.48
C PRO A 436 -1.28 -22.68 13.21
N ALA A 437 -1.93 -23.85 13.13
CA ALA A 437 -1.93 -24.65 11.91
C ALA A 437 -2.68 -23.95 10.76
N ALA A 438 -3.70 -23.16 11.10
CA ALA A 438 -4.36 -22.19 10.23
C ALA A 438 -5.05 -21.08 11.05
N VAL A 439 -5.45 -20.01 10.36
CA VAL A 439 -6.36 -18.99 10.90
C VAL A 439 -7.63 -18.94 10.05
N LEU A 440 -8.79 -19.05 10.70
CA LEU A 440 -10.11 -19.18 10.07
C LEU A 440 -10.91 -17.92 10.40
N PHE A 441 -11.13 -17.05 9.41
CA PHE A 441 -11.80 -15.77 9.60
C PHE A 441 -13.27 -15.85 9.20
N ASP A 442 -14.18 -15.31 10.01
CA ASP A 442 -15.47 -14.86 9.48
C ASP A 442 -15.30 -13.58 8.62
N MET A 443 -16.30 -13.27 7.80
CA MET A 443 -16.33 -12.10 6.93
C MET A 443 -17.04 -10.89 7.58
N ASP A 444 -18.26 -11.10 8.05
CA ASP A 444 -19.32 -10.11 8.19
C ASP A 444 -19.40 -9.62 9.64
N GLY A 445 -18.88 -8.41 9.88
CA GLY A 445 -18.61 -7.90 11.23
C GLY A 445 -17.19 -8.24 11.73
N THR A 446 -16.59 -9.34 11.28
CA THR A 446 -15.22 -9.71 11.68
C THR A 446 -14.13 -9.02 10.85
N LEU A 447 -14.14 -9.20 9.52
CA LEU A 447 -13.14 -8.60 8.63
C LEU A 447 -13.60 -7.24 8.08
N VAL A 448 -14.88 -7.13 7.77
CA VAL A 448 -15.51 -5.97 7.14
C VAL A 448 -16.80 -5.57 7.84
N ASP A 449 -17.08 -4.27 7.83
CA ASP A 449 -18.32 -3.67 8.32
C ASP A 449 -19.38 -3.76 7.21
N SER A 450 -19.92 -4.97 7.03
CA SER A 450 -20.94 -5.31 6.02
C SER A 450 -22.36 -5.39 6.60
N GLU A 451 -22.53 -5.52 7.93
CA GLU A 451 -23.84 -5.43 8.58
C GLU A 451 -24.56 -4.11 8.23
N LYS A 452 -23.84 -3.00 8.07
CA LYS A 452 -24.40 -1.71 7.61
C LYS A 452 -24.84 -1.70 6.15
N VAL A 453 -24.40 -2.67 5.34
CA VAL A 453 -24.89 -2.88 3.98
C VAL A 453 -26.14 -3.76 3.99
N TRP A 454 -26.15 -4.79 4.83
CA TRP A 454 -27.34 -5.60 5.12
C TRP A 454 -28.48 -4.74 5.70
N ASP A 455 -28.19 -3.79 6.59
CA ASP A 455 -29.15 -2.81 7.11
C ASP A 455 -29.92 -2.11 5.99
N ILE A 456 -29.19 -1.48 5.06
CA ILE A 456 -29.77 -0.72 3.95
C ILE A 456 -30.69 -1.61 3.12
N ALA A 457 -30.20 -2.79 2.73
CA ALA A 457 -30.93 -3.68 1.83
C ALA A 457 -32.15 -4.34 2.53
N LEU A 458 -32.05 -4.70 3.81
CA LEU A 458 -33.16 -5.28 4.59
C LEU A 458 -34.26 -4.25 4.89
N HIS A 459 -33.91 -3.00 5.23
CA HIS A 459 -34.92 -1.94 5.43
C HIS A 459 -35.58 -1.52 4.11
N GLU A 460 -34.84 -1.45 3.00
CA GLU A 460 -35.43 -1.25 1.68
C GLU A 460 -36.37 -2.40 1.28
N LEU A 461 -36.02 -3.65 1.58
CA LEU A 461 -36.87 -4.81 1.35
C LEU A 461 -38.15 -4.77 2.19
N ALA A 462 -38.05 -4.44 3.49
CA ALA A 462 -39.22 -4.32 4.37
C ALA A 462 -40.20 -3.23 3.89
N GLY A 463 -39.68 -2.07 3.46
CA GLY A 463 -40.47 -1.02 2.83
C GLY A 463 -41.12 -1.46 1.52
N ARG A 464 -40.39 -2.24 0.70
CA ARG A 464 -40.88 -2.86 -0.55
C ARG A 464 -41.93 -3.96 -0.29
N ALA A 465 -41.90 -4.59 0.89
CA ALA A 465 -42.88 -5.54 1.38
C ALA A 465 -44.11 -4.88 2.05
N GLY A 466 -44.13 -3.55 2.14
CA GLY A 466 -45.27 -2.77 2.66
C GLY A 466 -45.26 -2.52 4.17
N GLY A 467 -44.12 -2.72 4.85
CA GLY A 467 -43.98 -2.48 6.29
C GLY A 467 -42.64 -1.84 6.66
N THR A 468 -42.14 -2.14 7.86
CA THR A 468 -40.88 -1.62 8.39
C THR A 468 -40.29 -2.67 9.32
N LEU A 469 -39.03 -3.04 9.09
CA LEU A 469 -38.32 -4.02 9.91
C LEU A 469 -38.10 -3.47 11.33
N SER A 470 -38.49 -4.23 12.36
CA SER A 470 -38.27 -3.82 13.75
C SER A 470 -36.79 -3.95 14.16
N PRO A 471 -36.30 -3.13 15.11
CA PRO A 471 -34.93 -3.27 15.62
C PRO A 471 -34.66 -4.65 16.24
N ALA A 472 -35.65 -5.26 16.89
CA ALA A 472 -35.53 -6.58 17.50
C ALA A 472 -35.40 -7.69 16.43
N ALA A 473 -36.23 -7.63 15.38
CA ALA A 473 -36.11 -8.55 14.25
C ALA A 473 -34.77 -8.38 13.53
N ARG A 474 -34.34 -7.15 13.24
CA ARG A 474 -33.02 -6.90 12.65
C ARG A 474 -31.87 -7.41 13.51
N GLN A 475 -31.94 -7.22 14.83
CA GLN A 475 -30.94 -7.72 15.77
C GLN A 475 -30.85 -9.25 15.74
N ALA A 476 -31.97 -9.95 15.58
CA ALA A 476 -32.03 -11.41 15.45
C ALA A 476 -31.49 -11.96 14.10
N MET A 477 -31.29 -11.11 13.08
CA MET A 477 -30.72 -11.50 11.79
C MET A 477 -29.18 -11.47 11.75
N ILE A 478 -28.53 -10.76 12.68
CA ILE A 478 -27.06 -10.54 12.68
C ILE A 478 -26.32 -11.89 12.79
N GLY A 479 -25.40 -12.15 11.85
CA GLY A 479 -24.68 -13.43 11.76
C GLY A 479 -25.54 -14.66 11.40
N GLY A 480 -26.81 -14.47 11.01
CA GLY A 480 -27.72 -15.52 10.56
C GLY A 480 -27.48 -15.95 9.09
N SER A 481 -28.25 -16.94 8.63
CA SER A 481 -28.33 -17.27 7.20
C SER A 481 -29.36 -16.41 6.47
N MET A 482 -29.32 -16.42 5.13
CA MET A 482 -30.36 -15.82 4.29
C MET A 482 -31.76 -16.37 4.66
N SER A 483 -31.92 -17.69 4.77
CA SER A 483 -33.20 -18.33 5.08
C SER A 483 -33.75 -17.97 6.46
N VAL A 484 -32.90 -17.92 7.49
CA VAL A 484 -33.29 -17.45 8.84
C VAL A 484 -33.71 -15.99 8.79
N SER A 485 -32.96 -15.14 8.06
CA SER A 485 -33.29 -13.71 7.93
C SER A 485 -34.62 -13.49 7.19
N MET A 486 -34.91 -14.29 6.16
CA MET A 486 -36.19 -14.21 5.45
C MET A 486 -37.37 -14.73 6.27
N GLN A 487 -37.17 -15.75 7.12
CA GLN A 487 -38.21 -16.16 8.07
C GLN A 487 -38.50 -15.05 9.09
N ILE A 488 -37.47 -14.51 9.75
CA ILE A 488 -37.64 -13.42 10.74
C ILE A 488 -38.32 -12.20 10.10
N LEU A 489 -37.96 -11.85 8.85
CA LEU A 489 -38.59 -10.76 8.11
C LEU A 489 -40.09 -11.01 7.86
N ARG A 490 -40.48 -12.24 7.51
CA ARG A 490 -41.90 -12.59 7.31
C ARG A 490 -42.69 -12.53 8.61
N ASP A 491 -42.12 -13.03 9.69
CA ASP A 491 -42.76 -13.08 11.01
C ASP A 491 -42.93 -11.67 11.60
N ASP A 492 -41.91 -10.81 11.50
CA ASP A 492 -41.93 -9.40 11.96
C ASP A 492 -42.93 -8.52 11.17
N LEU A 493 -43.04 -8.76 9.86
CA LEU A 493 -44.01 -8.07 8.99
C LEU A 493 -45.44 -8.63 9.10
N GLY A 494 -45.65 -9.73 9.82
CA GLY A 494 -46.95 -10.42 9.89
C GLY A 494 -47.38 -11.08 8.57
N GLN A 495 -46.42 -11.48 7.72
CA GLN A 495 -46.62 -12.05 6.39
C GLN A 495 -46.00 -13.47 6.26
N PRO A 496 -46.36 -14.46 7.10
CA PRO A 496 -45.73 -15.79 7.11
C PRO A 496 -45.87 -16.55 5.77
N GLU A 497 -47.00 -16.38 5.08
CA GLU A 497 -47.31 -17.00 3.78
C GLU A 497 -46.62 -16.31 2.57
N ARG A 498 -45.75 -15.32 2.81
CA ARG A 498 -45.11 -14.55 1.75
C ARG A 498 -44.08 -15.40 0.98
N PRO A 499 -44.11 -15.46 -0.36
CA PRO A 499 -43.12 -16.19 -1.13
C PRO A 499 -41.69 -15.66 -0.93
N GLU A 500 -40.77 -16.52 -0.50
CA GLU A 500 -39.39 -16.15 -0.16
C GLU A 500 -38.51 -15.83 -1.39
N ALA A 501 -38.65 -16.59 -2.48
CA ALA A 501 -37.73 -16.51 -3.61
C ALA A 501 -37.59 -15.12 -4.27
N PRO A 502 -38.66 -14.33 -4.51
CA PRO A 502 -38.53 -12.99 -5.09
C PRO A 502 -37.83 -11.99 -4.16
N ASP A 503 -37.98 -12.15 -2.85
CA ASP A 503 -37.33 -11.30 -1.85
C ASP A 503 -35.83 -11.65 -1.74
N VAL A 504 -35.48 -12.94 -1.76
CA VAL A 504 -34.08 -13.41 -1.79
C VAL A 504 -33.38 -12.97 -3.07
N GLU A 505 -34.03 -13.09 -4.24
CA GLU A 505 -33.48 -12.61 -5.51
C GLU A 505 -33.24 -11.09 -5.45
N TRP A 506 -34.22 -10.33 -4.96
CA TRP A 506 -34.09 -8.87 -4.87
C TRP A 506 -32.99 -8.45 -3.89
N LEU A 507 -32.96 -9.05 -2.68
CA LEU A 507 -32.00 -8.73 -1.64
C LEU A 507 -30.58 -9.07 -2.08
N THR A 508 -30.37 -10.25 -2.69
CA THR A 508 -29.08 -10.66 -3.23
C THR A 508 -28.58 -9.68 -4.29
N ASN A 509 -29.44 -9.29 -5.25
CA ASN A 509 -29.09 -8.27 -6.24
C ASN A 509 -28.74 -6.90 -5.62
N ARG A 510 -29.46 -6.47 -4.57
CA ARG A 510 -29.21 -5.19 -3.90
C ARG A 510 -27.93 -5.20 -3.07
N VAL A 511 -27.65 -6.28 -2.34
CA VAL A 511 -26.41 -6.42 -1.58
C VAL A 511 -25.20 -6.59 -2.52
N LEU A 512 -25.35 -7.26 -3.67
CA LEU A 512 -24.32 -7.29 -4.73
C LEU A 512 -23.97 -5.89 -5.25
N GLU A 513 -24.98 -5.04 -5.52
CA GLU A 513 -24.77 -3.66 -5.95
C GLU A 513 -23.94 -2.88 -4.91
N LEU A 514 -24.35 -2.93 -3.65
CA LEU A 514 -23.68 -2.23 -2.55
C LEU A 514 -22.28 -2.79 -2.24
N PHE A 515 -22.08 -4.11 -2.30
CA PHE A 515 -20.76 -4.75 -2.17
C PHE A 515 -19.80 -4.30 -3.28
N SER A 516 -20.32 -3.99 -4.47
CA SER A 516 -19.51 -3.51 -5.60
C SER A 516 -18.94 -2.10 -5.43
N GLU A 517 -19.57 -1.27 -4.58
CA GLU A 517 -19.04 0.05 -4.20
C GLU A 517 -17.80 -0.06 -3.28
N GLY A 518 -17.74 -1.14 -2.50
CA GLY A 518 -16.58 -1.60 -1.75
C GLY A 518 -16.74 -1.55 -0.23
N LEU A 519 -16.41 -2.65 0.43
CA LEU A 519 -16.64 -2.83 1.88
C LEU A 519 -15.62 -2.09 2.75
N VAL A 520 -16.09 -1.60 3.91
CA VAL A 520 -15.26 -0.93 4.92
C VAL A 520 -14.56 -1.98 5.78
N TRP A 521 -13.26 -1.86 6.00
CA TRP A 521 -12.50 -2.82 6.82
C TRP A 521 -12.65 -2.54 8.31
N ARG A 522 -12.87 -3.59 9.11
CA ARG A 522 -12.89 -3.50 10.57
C ARG A 522 -11.51 -3.12 11.13
N PRO A 523 -11.42 -2.35 12.23
CA PRO A 523 -10.15 -1.86 12.75
C PRO A 523 -9.16 -2.99 13.08
N GLY A 524 -8.01 -2.99 12.37
CA GLY A 524 -6.95 -4.00 12.53
C GLY A 524 -7.08 -5.23 11.63
N ALA A 525 -8.28 -5.57 11.15
CA ALA A 525 -8.53 -6.76 10.33
C ALA A 525 -7.58 -6.89 9.13
N LEU A 526 -7.40 -5.80 8.38
CA LEU A 526 -6.53 -5.76 7.22
C LEU A 526 -5.04 -5.94 7.57
N ASP A 527 -4.59 -5.47 8.73
CA ASP A 527 -3.20 -5.61 9.14
C ASP A 527 -2.94 -7.03 9.67
N LEU A 528 -3.89 -7.62 10.42
CA LEU A 528 -3.84 -9.01 10.88
C LEU A 528 -3.83 -10.00 9.71
N LEU A 529 -4.77 -9.88 8.77
CA LEU A 529 -4.86 -10.77 7.60
C LEU A 529 -3.55 -10.75 6.79
N HIS A 530 -2.97 -9.57 6.57
CA HIS A 530 -1.64 -9.47 5.96
C HIS A 530 -0.52 -10.05 6.83
N GLY A 531 -0.60 -9.96 8.16
CA GLY A 531 0.38 -10.53 9.09
C GLY A 531 0.39 -12.06 9.05
N VAL A 532 -0.78 -12.69 9.13
CA VAL A 532 -0.99 -14.14 9.00
C VAL A 532 -0.45 -14.65 7.65
N ARG A 533 -0.83 -14.00 6.54
CA ARG A 533 -0.30 -14.35 5.20
C ARG A 533 1.20 -14.09 5.05
N PHE A 534 1.78 -13.15 5.80
CA PHE A 534 3.23 -12.89 5.79
C PHE A 534 4.03 -13.91 6.62
N ALA A 535 3.47 -14.40 7.73
CA ALA A 535 4.00 -15.55 8.47
C ALA A 535 3.91 -16.87 7.67
N GLY A 536 3.09 -16.89 6.60
CA GLY A 536 2.91 -18.07 5.74
C GLY A 536 1.93 -19.09 6.31
N LEU A 537 1.08 -18.66 7.24
CA LEU A 537 0.04 -19.51 7.81
C LEU A 537 -1.09 -19.74 6.79
N PRO A 538 -1.63 -20.97 6.68
CA PRO A 538 -2.85 -21.25 5.93
C PRO A 538 -4.04 -20.45 6.47
N THR A 539 -4.95 -20.12 5.56
CA THR A 539 -6.05 -19.17 5.81
C THR A 539 -7.34 -19.58 5.14
N ALA A 540 -8.44 -19.52 5.90
CA ALA A 540 -9.79 -19.66 5.35
C ALA A 540 -10.66 -18.44 5.65
N LEU A 541 -11.61 -18.21 4.76
CA LEU A 541 -12.81 -17.40 5.01
C LEU A 541 -13.99 -18.36 5.26
N VAL A 542 -14.78 -18.14 6.30
CA VAL A 542 -15.86 -19.03 6.74
C VAL A 542 -17.05 -18.18 7.19
N THR A 543 -18.07 -18.00 6.34
CA THR A 543 -19.19 -17.06 6.56
C THR A 543 -20.56 -17.70 6.29
N SER A 544 -21.61 -17.20 6.94
CA SER A 544 -23.02 -17.52 6.64
C SER A 544 -23.49 -16.94 5.29
N THR A 545 -22.76 -15.99 4.72
CA THR A 545 -23.06 -15.36 3.42
C THR A 545 -22.83 -16.34 2.27
N GLY A 546 -23.73 -16.33 1.28
CA GLY A 546 -23.70 -17.24 0.13
C GLY A 546 -22.62 -16.91 -0.91
N ARG A 547 -22.22 -17.92 -1.71
CA ARG A 547 -21.08 -17.89 -2.63
C ARG A 547 -21.09 -16.70 -3.59
N GLU A 548 -22.24 -16.34 -4.17
CA GLU A 548 -22.33 -15.22 -5.12
C GLU A 548 -21.96 -13.87 -4.47
N LEU A 549 -22.43 -13.63 -3.24
CA LEU A 549 -22.12 -12.42 -2.46
C LEU A 549 -20.67 -12.42 -1.97
N VAL A 550 -20.17 -13.58 -1.54
CA VAL A 550 -18.75 -13.74 -1.15
C VAL A 550 -17.82 -13.48 -2.34
N GLU A 551 -18.17 -13.89 -3.56
CA GLU A 551 -17.40 -13.58 -4.78
C GLU A 551 -17.29 -12.07 -5.04
N ALA A 552 -18.31 -11.27 -4.72
CA ALA A 552 -18.23 -9.82 -4.75
C ALA A 552 -17.37 -9.25 -3.59
N ALA A 553 -17.57 -9.75 -2.37
CA ALA A 553 -16.79 -9.32 -1.20
C ALA A 553 -15.28 -9.61 -1.34
N LEU A 554 -14.92 -10.74 -1.96
CA LEU A 554 -13.54 -11.15 -2.24
C LEU A 554 -12.77 -10.19 -3.14
N ASP A 555 -13.45 -9.37 -3.95
CA ASP A 555 -12.81 -8.29 -4.69
C ASP A 555 -12.39 -7.13 -3.78
N THR A 556 -13.03 -6.94 -2.62
CA THR A 556 -12.54 -6.06 -1.54
C THR A 556 -11.50 -6.76 -0.65
N LEU A 557 -11.83 -7.95 -0.13
CA LEU A 557 -11.00 -8.70 0.81
C LEU A 557 -9.66 -9.15 0.22
N GLY A 558 -9.64 -9.42 -1.08
CA GLY A 558 -8.48 -9.85 -1.85
C GLY A 558 -8.35 -11.36 -1.89
N ARG A 559 -8.81 -11.98 -2.99
CA ARG A 559 -8.80 -13.43 -3.28
C ARG A 559 -7.52 -14.18 -2.88
N ASP A 560 -6.33 -13.61 -3.13
CA ASP A 560 -5.04 -14.21 -2.77
C ASP A 560 -4.79 -14.34 -1.22
N ASN A 561 -5.64 -13.72 -0.38
CA ASN A 561 -5.53 -13.73 1.08
C ASN A 561 -6.18 -14.94 1.77
N PHE A 562 -6.85 -15.82 1.02
CA PHE A 562 -7.41 -17.07 1.54
C PHE A 562 -7.00 -18.23 0.63
N ASP A 563 -6.75 -19.40 1.23
CA ASP A 563 -6.44 -20.64 0.50
C ASP A 563 -7.70 -21.51 0.35
N VAL A 564 -8.68 -21.31 1.24
CA VAL A 564 -10.01 -21.93 1.27
C VAL A 564 -11.05 -20.86 1.56
N VAL A 565 -12.25 -21.00 0.99
CA VAL A 565 -13.42 -20.16 1.30
C VAL A 565 -14.62 -21.07 1.41
N VAL A 566 -15.30 -21.08 2.56
CA VAL A 566 -16.54 -21.84 2.82
C VAL A 566 -17.68 -20.84 3.00
N CYS A 567 -18.73 -20.99 2.19
CA CYS A 567 -19.91 -20.13 2.18
C CYS A 567 -21.13 -20.85 2.80
N GLY A 568 -22.13 -20.08 3.25
CA GLY A 568 -23.30 -20.62 3.95
C GLY A 568 -24.23 -21.48 3.08
N ASP A 569 -24.07 -21.44 1.76
CA ASP A 569 -24.78 -22.23 0.74
C ASP A 569 -24.01 -23.49 0.28
N GLU A 570 -22.87 -23.78 0.89
CA GLU A 570 -21.99 -24.93 0.55
C GLU A 570 -21.91 -26.00 1.65
N VAL A 571 -22.61 -25.77 2.78
CA VAL A 571 -22.65 -26.64 3.96
C VAL A 571 -24.06 -27.18 4.16
N VAL A 572 -24.19 -28.36 4.79
CA VAL A 572 -25.50 -28.94 5.12
C VAL A 572 -26.06 -28.27 6.38
N MET A 573 -25.21 -28.05 7.38
CA MET A 573 -25.53 -27.39 8.63
C MET A 573 -24.81 -26.02 8.72
N PRO A 574 -25.52 -24.88 8.61
CA PRO A 574 -24.91 -23.56 8.75
C PRO A 574 -24.61 -23.21 10.22
N LYS A 575 -23.89 -22.11 10.44
CA LYS A 575 -23.67 -21.54 11.79
C LYS A 575 -25.03 -21.38 12.50
N PRO A 576 -25.21 -21.81 13.77
CA PRO A 576 -24.18 -22.12 14.76
C PRO A 576 -23.63 -23.57 14.76
N ASP A 577 -23.98 -24.43 13.79
CA ASP A 577 -23.36 -25.77 13.73
C ASP A 577 -21.85 -25.68 13.44
N PRO A 578 -21.00 -26.55 14.02
CA PRO A 578 -19.56 -26.57 13.75
C PRO A 578 -19.12 -27.02 12.34
N GLU A 579 -20.00 -27.51 11.46
CA GLU A 579 -19.67 -27.97 10.11
C GLU A 579 -18.79 -26.98 9.31
N PRO A 580 -19.10 -25.66 9.21
CA PRO A 580 -18.36 -24.74 8.32
C PRO A 580 -16.88 -24.63 8.69
N TYR A 581 -16.57 -24.54 9.98
CA TYR A 581 -15.19 -24.47 10.48
C TYR A 581 -14.46 -25.81 10.36
N ARG A 582 -15.14 -26.94 10.58
CA ARG A 582 -14.57 -28.28 10.37
C ARG A 582 -14.25 -28.52 8.89
N THR A 583 -15.17 -28.18 7.99
CA THR A 583 -14.97 -28.21 6.53
C THR A 583 -13.81 -27.33 6.10
N ALA A 584 -13.69 -26.11 6.63
CA ALA A 584 -12.56 -25.23 6.33
C ALA A 584 -11.20 -25.84 6.74
N ALA A 585 -11.09 -26.39 7.95
CA ALA A 585 -9.86 -27.05 8.41
C ALA A 585 -9.55 -28.34 7.61
N THR A 586 -10.57 -29.13 7.24
CA THR A 586 -10.41 -30.31 6.38
C THR A 586 -9.90 -29.95 4.98
N LEU A 587 -10.45 -28.91 4.35
CA LEU A 587 -10.00 -28.43 3.03
C LEU A 587 -8.58 -27.85 3.06
N LEU A 588 -8.17 -27.24 4.19
CA LEU A 588 -6.80 -26.79 4.43
C LEU A 588 -5.83 -27.94 4.80
N GLY A 589 -6.33 -29.13 5.10
CA GLY A 589 -5.54 -30.29 5.49
C GLY A 589 -4.93 -30.21 6.90
N VAL A 590 -5.58 -29.50 7.83
CA VAL A 590 -5.06 -29.21 9.18
C VAL A 590 -6.02 -29.65 10.29
N PRO A 591 -5.52 -30.00 11.49
CA PRO A 591 -6.38 -30.31 12.63
C PRO A 591 -7.06 -29.03 13.18
N ILE A 592 -8.38 -29.05 13.29
CA ILE A 592 -9.20 -27.93 13.79
C ILE A 592 -8.78 -27.45 15.19
N SER A 593 -8.32 -28.38 16.05
CA SER A 593 -7.82 -28.08 17.40
C SER A 593 -6.52 -27.27 17.47
N GLU A 594 -5.80 -27.14 16.35
CA GLU A 594 -4.60 -26.31 16.21
C GLU A 594 -4.87 -25.02 15.42
N CYS A 595 -6.13 -24.79 15.03
CA CYS A 595 -6.56 -23.58 14.33
C CYS A 595 -7.02 -22.50 15.33
N VAL A 596 -6.87 -21.24 14.92
CA VAL A 596 -7.53 -20.11 15.59
C VAL A 596 -8.64 -19.59 14.69
N ALA A 597 -9.86 -19.58 15.22
CA ALA A 597 -11.03 -18.99 14.57
C ALA A 597 -11.23 -17.55 15.07
N ILE A 598 -11.64 -16.65 14.19
CA ILE A 598 -11.90 -15.24 14.49
C ILE A 598 -13.33 -14.91 14.05
N GLU A 599 -14.10 -14.37 14.99
CA GLU A 599 -15.57 -14.22 14.93
C GLU A 599 -16.02 -12.99 15.72
N ASP A 600 -17.24 -12.52 15.49
CA ASP A 600 -17.84 -11.38 16.22
C ASP A 600 -19.33 -11.53 16.55
N SER A 601 -20.00 -12.54 16.02
CA SER A 601 -21.42 -12.84 16.25
C SER A 601 -21.60 -14.02 17.24
N PRO A 602 -22.72 -14.09 18.00
CA PRO A 602 -22.99 -15.22 18.90
C PRO A 602 -23.12 -16.56 18.16
N THR A 603 -23.77 -16.56 17.00
CA THR A 603 -23.92 -17.74 16.13
C THR A 603 -22.57 -18.23 15.61
N GLY A 604 -21.71 -17.28 15.22
CA GLY A 604 -20.37 -17.54 14.76
C GLY A 604 -19.43 -18.08 15.84
N VAL A 605 -19.35 -17.41 16.99
CA VAL A 605 -18.56 -17.87 18.14
C VAL A 605 -19.00 -19.28 18.59
N ALA A 606 -20.30 -19.58 18.59
CA ALA A 606 -20.81 -20.91 18.90
C ALA A 606 -20.31 -21.98 17.90
N SER A 607 -20.43 -21.71 16.59
CA SER A 607 -19.93 -22.60 15.52
C SER A 607 -18.41 -22.83 15.63
N ALA A 608 -17.65 -21.75 15.80
CA ALA A 608 -16.20 -21.78 15.95
C ALA A 608 -15.76 -22.57 17.19
N LEU A 609 -16.41 -22.37 18.34
CA LEU A 609 -16.09 -23.08 19.59
C LEU A 609 -16.46 -24.56 19.51
N ALA A 610 -17.67 -24.88 19.04
CA ALA A 610 -18.13 -26.26 18.84
C ALA A 610 -17.30 -27.03 17.80
N SER A 611 -16.61 -26.33 16.88
CA SER A 611 -15.71 -26.97 15.92
C SER A 611 -14.50 -27.63 16.60
N GLY A 612 -14.11 -27.14 17.78
CA GLY A 612 -12.90 -27.51 18.50
C GLY A 612 -11.72 -26.54 18.31
N ALA A 613 -11.89 -25.49 17.49
CA ALA A 613 -10.90 -24.42 17.32
C ALA A 613 -10.73 -23.57 18.59
N THR A 614 -9.65 -22.78 18.64
CA THR A 614 -9.48 -21.75 19.68
C THR A 614 -10.08 -20.45 19.15
N VAL A 615 -10.96 -19.77 19.91
CA VAL A 615 -11.74 -18.65 19.37
C VAL A 615 -11.21 -17.31 19.88
N LEU A 616 -11.02 -16.36 18.96
CA LEU A 616 -10.81 -14.94 19.23
C LEU A 616 -12.06 -14.16 18.81
N ALA A 617 -12.85 -13.72 19.78
CA ALA A 617 -14.10 -13.00 19.58
C ALA A 617 -13.89 -11.48 19.60
N VAL A 618 -14.43 -10.76 18.61
CA VAL A 618 -14.25 -9.31 18.45
C VAL A 618 -15.57 -8.60 18.10
N PRO A 619 -16.46 -8.37 19.09
CA PRO A 619 -17.82 -7.81 18.91
C PRO A 619 -17.94 -6.68 17.90
N ALA A 620 -18.90 -6.78 16.97
CA ALA A 620 -19.25 -5.71 16.04
C ALA A 620 -20.49 -4.93 16.48
N GLU A 621 -21.67 -5.51 16.29
CA GLU A 621 -22.97 -4.88 16.57
C GLU A 621 -23.74 -5.57 17.72
N LEU A 622 -23.32 -6.77 18.14
CA LEU A 622 -23.88 -7.51 19.27
C LEU A 622 -22.89 -7.62 20.43
N GLU A 623 -23.37 -7.53 21.66
CA GLU A 623 -22.58 -7.92 22.83
C GLU A 623 -22.39 -9.44 22.88
N LEU A 624 -21.18 -9.88 23.19
CA LEU A 624 -20.85 -11.29 23.36
C LEU A 624 -20.63 -11.59 24.85
N PRO A 625 -21.41 -12.50 25.46
CA PRO A 625 -21.24 -12.85 26.86
C PRO A 625 -19.90 -13.57 27.09
N PRO A 626 -19.25 -13.38 28.26
CA PRO A 626 -18.08 -14.15 28.64
C PRO A 626 -18.35 -15.65 28.53
N THR A 627 -17.57 -16.34 27.69
CA THR A 627 -17.79 -17.74 27.32
C THR A 627 -16.49 -18.52 27.47
N ASP A 628 -16.52 -19.65 28.18
CA ASP A 628 -15.33 -20.46 28.43
C ASP A 628 -14.70 -20.95 27.11
N GLY A 629 -13.38 -20.77 26.99
CA GLY A 629 -12.62 -21.09 25.78
C GLY A 629 -12.66 -20.03 24.67
N VAL A 630 -13.33 -18.89 24.89
CA VAL A 630 -13.38 -17.76 23.96
C VAL A 630 -12.56 -16.58 24.50
N HIS A 631 -11.58 -16.12 23.72
CA HIS A 631 -10.79 -14.94 24.05
C HIS A 631 -11.46 -13.68 23.48
N LEU A 632 -11.97 -12.80 24.32
CA LEU A 632 -12.65 -11.58 23.90
C LEU A 632 -11.66 -10.41 23.68
N ARG A 633 -11.87 -9.61 22.64
CA ARG A 633 -11.19 -8.31 22.42
C ARG A 633 -12.14 -7.27 21.82
N THR A 634 -11.94 -6.00 22.15
CA THR A 634 -12.70 -4.88 21.56
C THR A 634 -12.29 -4.52 20.12
N SER A 635 -11.15 -5.02 19.64
CA SER A 635 -10.63 -4.74 18.30
C SER A 635 -9.50 -5.68 17.89
N LEU A 636 -9.37 -5.94 16.58
CA LEU A 636 -8.22 -6.63 15.97
C LEU A 636 -6.95 -5.74 15.87
N VAL A 637 -7.00 -4.47 16.28
CA VAL A 637 -5.82 -3.57 16.27
C VAL A 637 -4.73 -4.12 17.19
N GLY A 638 -3.58 -4.48 16.61
CA GLY A 638 -2.46 -5.06 17.36
C GLY A 638 -2.68 -6.53 17.75
N VAL A 639 -3.57 -7.25 17.05
CA VAL A 639 -3.49 -8.71 16.94
C VAL A 639 -2.48 -9.04 15.82
N ASP A 640 -1.62 -10.01 16.05
CA ASP A 640 -0.65 -10.52 15.08
C ASP A 640 -0.47 -12.06 15.26
N PRO A 641 0.31 -12.76 14.40
CA PRO A 641 0.47 -14.21 14.51
C PRO A 641 1.04 -14.70 15.84
N ASP A 642 1.87 -13.90 16.52
CA ASP A 642 2.46 -14.27 17.81
C ASP A 642 1.43 -14.15 18.95
N TYR A 643 0.52 -13.15 18.88
CA TYR A 643 -0.68 -13.11 19.72
C TYR A 643 -1.57 -14.33 19.49
N LEU A 644 -1.85 -14.71 18.24
CA LEU A 644 -2.67 -15.89 17.93
C LEU A 644 -2.02 -17.21 18.41
N ALA A 645 -0.69 -17.33 18.32
CA ALA A 645 0.06 -18.47 18.85
C ALA A 645 -0.04 -18.57 20.39
N ALA A 646 -0.09 -17.44 21.10
CA ALA A 646 -0.26 -17.43 22.55
C ALA A 646 -1.63 -18.01 22.99
N LEU A 647 -2.70 -17.77 22.22
CA LEU A 647 -4.03 -18.32 22.52
C LEU A 647 -4.03 -19.86 22.54
N LEU A 648 -3.32 -20.49 21.60
CA LEU A 648 -3.19 -21.95 21.52
C LEU A 648 -2.41 -22.57 22.69
N VAL A 649 -1.45 -21.83 23.26
CA VAL A 649 -0.71 -22.27 24.45
C VAL A 649 -1.58 -22.15 25.71
N ASN A 650 -2.46 -21.14 25.77
CA ASN A 650 -3.20 -20.74 26.96
C ASN A 650 -4.61 -21.32 27.06
N ARG A 651 -4.83 -22.59 26.63
CA ARG A 651 -6.10 -23.33 26.81
C ARG A 651 -6.38 -23.71 28.29
N GLY A 652 -6.36 -22.73 29.18
CA GLY A 652 -6.72 -22.89 30.60
C GLY A 652 -6.26 -21.78 31.55
N LEU A 653 -5.30 -20.92 31.16
CA LEU A 653 -4.75 -19.87 32.04
C LEU A 653 -4.21 -18.66 31.26
N LEU A 654 -4.83 -17.48 31.45
CA LEU A 654 -4.25 -16.13 31.67
C LEU A 654 -5.39 -15.07 31.64
N PRO A 655 -5.25 -13.87 32.25
CA PRO A 655 -6.39 -12.99 32.53
C PRO A 655 -6.94 -12.19 31.35
N THR A 656 -8.17 -11.70 31.51
CA THR A 656 -8.76 -10.61 30.72
C THR A 656 -8.26 -9.26 31.23
N ASP A 657 -7.59 -8.48 30.38
CA ASP A 657 -7.31 -7.06 30.66
C ASP A 657 -8.57 -6.19 30.42
N HIS A 658 -8.71 -5.13 31.22
CA HIS A 658 -9.79 -4.13 31.17
C HIS A 658 -9.49 -2.94 30.25
#